data_AF-A0AB35MXJ0-F1
#
_entry.id   AF-A0AB35MXJ0-F1
#
_cell.length_a   1.000
_cell.length_b   1.000
_cell.length_c   1.000
_cell.angle_alpha   90.00
_cell.angle_beta   90.00
_cell.angle_gamma   90.00
#
_symmetry.space_group_name_H-M   'P 1'
#
loop_
_entity.id
_entity.type
_entity.pdbx_description
1 polymer ?
#
loop_
_entity_poly.entity_id
_entity_poly.type
_entity_poly.pdbx_seq_one_letter_code
_entity_poly.pdbx_strand_id
1 'polypeptide(L)'
;MKTQWPNEKNKEYQNEILNLRKDLIFFIDNYKKEIEERLDLLSDLIIESGSEYNDLHSEVRSSVIDVDINYNTEDKVDLISTWICVLAMVKSPTLNTWLNIKKIFYNSNNIKFWLEESILVHTEIHPEDKCSFITLSDTVINALEENDRRIISERHRGSLENALLSWKETSEKLTEIWWGLRGFDPWSYSSELVVFSILKTLDNEKFIQRISKFENPYLVDVCLFAIGVDNSYSCWEEIVKLAPLSFEKDGEWNGSVLMPLLLVYAHKGIQQVVFGLPHSNLSPEDEAKAKNEIDELNSSIVTLLAQREDSHPLFARWSTWLMREVMISGSDDQDNVTSVAYRNNSLLKAIGQSIQLSSNFQLLSESVPAWERWVYRAVLALHSYNGFITQQECSDFIDEWSLDFDSWNDDKGAQLIESSRLFNMNSQEIPNNSSHLLAYSIAMSNSPSSNWIKLWNNTRLLREIVEYGDFQDSRVDRYKGSTEAIRLILLGFSIGLAILDQMAQRYIDDGNISKDEILDLYRALLKAANEMREINYFIDIDKWEDALLSLIIRRLHWESGVGNIAIFNLQDTPSFSDLVKQSTYDVVFFWRVIENTLIYQNKLVDRIDLPQQKIIDLVNDIELVKNASDKKFRINSKAIDEFSKLF
;
A
#
# COMPACT_ATOMS: atom_id res chain seq x y z
N MET A 1 6.83 28.67 -2.95
CA MET A 1 6.06 28.26 -4.16
C MET A 1 4.75 27.66 -3.69
N LYS A 2 3.66 27.78 -4.46
CA LYS A 2 2.43 27.02 -4.15
C LYS A 2 2.65 25.57 -4.60
N THR A 3 2.42 24.61 -3.72
CA THR A 3 2.46 23.18 -4.05
C THR A 3 1.36 22.86 -5.08
N GLN A 4 1.67 22.00 -6.06
CA GLN A 4 0.75 21.60 -7.14
C GLN A 4 0.92 20.12 -7.45
N TRP A 5 -0.16 19.45 -7.86
CA TRP A 5 -0.04 18.12 -8.46
C TRP A 5 0.69 18.18 -9.80
N PRO A 6 1.39 17.10 -10.21
CA PRO A 6 2.05 17.05 -11.51
C PRO A 6 1.09 17.37 -12.68
N ASN A 7 -0.15 16.86 -12.61
CA ASN A 7 -1.17 17.06 -13.65
C ASN A 7 -1.64 18.53 -13.78
N GLU A 8 -1.57 19.35 -12.72
CA GLU A 8 -1.96 20.78 -12.77
C GLU A 8 -1.09 21.61 -13.71
N LYS A 9 0.10 21.11 -14.05
CA LYS A 9 1.07 21.85 -14.87
C LYS A 9 0.63 21.92 -16.35
N ASN A 10 -0.37 21.13 -16.76
CA ASN A 10 -0.93 21.13 -18.12
C ASN A 10 -2.03 22.20 -18.26
N LYS A 11 -1.74 23.25 -19.05
CA LYS A 11 -2.57 24.48 -19.12
C LYS A 11 -3.56 24.58 -20.29
N GLU A 12 -3.65 23.57 -21.15
CA GLU A 12 -4.44 23.69 -22.40
C GLU A 12 -5.94 23.89 -22.16
N TYR A 13 -6.51 23.32 -21.10
CA TYR A 13 -7.95 23.32 -20.82
C TYR A 13 -8.51 24.68 -20.34
N GLN A 14 -7.66 25.55 -19.75
CA GLN A 14 -8.13 26.81 -19.14
C GLN A 14 -8.57 27.86 -20.17
N ASN A 15 -8.07 27.79 -21.41
CA ASN A 15 -8.37 28.78 -22.43
C ASN A 15 -9.76 28.59 -23.07
N GLU A 16 -10.24 27.35 -23.20
CA GLU A 16 -11.54 27.05 -23.80
C GLU A 16 -12.70 27.48 -22.88
N ILE A 17 -12.59 27.21 -21.57
CA ILE A 17 -13.59 27.64 -20.56
C ILE A 17 -13.71 29.17 -20.52
N LEU A 18 -12.59 29.88 -20.58
CA LEU A 18 -12.60 31.35 -20.53
C LEU A 18 -13.32 31.97 -21.75
N ASN A 19 -13.21 31.33 -22.92
CA ASN A 19 -13.92 31.77 -24.12
C ASN A 19 -15.42 31.49 -24.00
N LEU A 20 -15.80 30.28 -23.57
CA LEU A 20 -17.20 29.91 -23.33
C LEU A 20 -17.91 30.88 -22.38
N ARG A 21 -17.27 31.24 -21.25
CA ARG A 21 -17.85 32.21 -20.30
C ARG A 21 -18.14 33.56 -20.95
N LYS A 22 -17.19 34.08 -21.74
CA LYS A 22 -17.36 35.35 -22.43
C LYS A 22 -18.51 35.29 -23.43
N ASP A 23 -18.61 34.19 -24.17
CA ASP A 23 -19.64 34.00 -25.19
C ASP A 23 -21.03 33.82 -24.57
N LEU A 24 -21.14 33.11 -23.44
CA LEU A 24 -22.37 33.00 -22.65
C LEU A 24 -22.84 34.36 -22.13
N ILE A 25 -21.95 35.13 -21.50
CA ILE A 25 -22.27 36.48 -20.99
C ILE A 25 -22.71 37.38 -22.14
N PHE A 26 -21.98 37.36 -23.27
CA PHE A 26 -22.33 38.13 -24.46
C PHE A 26 -23.72 37.75 -25.00
N PHE A 27 -24.03 36.46 -25.07
CA PHE A 27 -25.35 35.98 -25.51
C PHE A 27 -26.47 36.51 -24.60
N ILE A 28 -26.30 36.40 -23.28
CA ILE A 28 -27.29 36.82 -22.30
C ILE A 28 -27.52 38.33 -22.37
N ASP A 29 -26.45 39.12 -22.37
CA ASP A 29 -26.52 40.59 -22.33
C ASP A 29 -27.21 41.18 -23.57
N ASN A 30 -27.01 40.57 -24.74
CA ASN A 30 -27.51 41.14 -26.00
C ASN A 30 -28.86 40.58 -26.44
N TYR A 31 -29.20 39.34 -26.06
CA TYR A 31 -30.34 38.65 -26.66
C TYR A 31 -31.41 38.21 -25.67
N LYS A 32 -31.12 38.08 -24.36
CA LYS A 32 -32.07 37.51 -23.38
C LYS A 32 -33.48 38.12 -23.46
N LYS A 33 -33.59 39.45 -23.56
CA LYS A 33 -34.89 40.16 -23.60
C LYS A 33 -35.72 39.91 -24.86
N GLU A 34 -35.08 39.66 -26.00
CA GLU A 34 -35.78 39.47 -27.27
C GLU A 34 -36.36 38.05 -27.40
N ILE A 35 -35.74 37.08 -26.72
CA ILE A 35 -36.11 35.67 -26.77
C ILE A 35 -36.64 35.13 -25.43
N GLU A 36 -36.84 35.99 -24.42
CA GLU A 36 -37.18 35.60 -23.05
C GLU A 36 -38.43 34.72 -22.97
N GLU A 37 -39.56 35.17 -23.56
CA GLU A 37 -40.82 34.40 -23.60
C GLU A 37 -40.65 33.04 -24.28
N ARG A 38 -39.74 32.94 -25.26
CA ARG A 38 -39.51 31.72 -26.02
C ARG A 38 -38.61 30.75 -25.27
N LEU A 39 -37.57 31.25 -24.60
CA LEU A 39 -36.76 30.48 -23.67
C LEU A 39 -37.61 29.95 -22.51
N ASP A 40 -38.57 30.76 -22.05
CA ASP A 40 -39.50 30.40 -20.99
C ASP A 40 -40.38 29.20 -21.40
N LEU A 41 -41.03 29.27 -22.57
CA LEU A 41 -41.83 28.16 -23.13
C LEU A 41 -41.00 26.89 -23.37
N LEU A 42 -39.78 27.03 -23.89
CA LEU A 42 -38.89 25.89 -24.13
C LEU A 42 -38.43 25.23 -22.84
N SER A 43 -38.21 26.02 -21.78
CA SER A 43 -37.90 25.47 -20.46
C SER A 43 -39.08 24.71 -19.85
N ASP A 44 -40.31 25.18 -20.05
CA ASP A 44 -41.53 24.49 -19.59
C ASP A 44 -41.73 23.16 -20.32
N LEU A 45 -41.42 23.09 -21.62
CA LEU A 45 -41.44 21.86 -22.40
C LEU A 45 -40.48 20.79 -21.85
N ILE A 46 -39.28 21.20 -21.39
CA ILE A 46 -38.33 20.30 -20.72
C ILE A 46 -38.92 19.80 -19.39
N ILE A 47 -39.61 20.65 -18.62
CA ILE A 47 -40.16 20.31 -17.31
C ILE A 47 -41.35 19.33 -17.45
N GLU A 48 -42.30 19.60 -18.33
CA GLU A 48 -43.59 18.90 -18.40
C GLU A 48 -43.55 17.60 -19.20
N SER A 49 -43.01 17.64 -20.42
CA SER A 49 -43.08 16.51 -21.38
C SER A 49 -41.76 15.75 -21.53
N GLY A 50 -40.64 16.35 -21.15
CA GLY A 50 -39.31 15.82 -21.42
C GLY A 50 -39.01 15.76 -22.91
N SER A 51 -38.68 16.90 -23.50
CA SER A 51 -38.35 17.01 -24.92
C SER A 51 -37.14 16.14 -25.30
N GLU A 52 -37.22 15.46 -26.44
CA GLU A 52 -36.06 14.79 -27.02
C GLU A 52 -35.07 15.82 -27.59
N TYR A 53 -33.78 15.46 -27.66
CA TYR A 53 -32.72 16.34 -28.13
C TYR A 53 -33.02 16.94 -29.51
N ASN A 54 -33.49 16.12 -30.46
CA ASN A 54 -33.77 16.54 -31.83
C ASN A 54 -34.93 17.53 -31.92
N ASP A 55 -35.94 17.38 -31.06
CA ASP A 55 -37.11 18.27 -31.02
C ASP A 55 -36.71 19.63 -30.46
N LEU A 56 -35.94 19.65 -29.36
CA LEU A 56 -35.39 20.88 -28.79
C LEU A 56 -34.49 21.61 -29.80
N HIS A 57 -33.57 20.88 -30.46
CA HIS A 57 -32.69 21.46 -31.48
C HIS A 57 -33.46 22.04 -32.67
N SER A 58 -34.49 21.34 -33.14
CA SER A 58 -35.33 21.81 -34.25
C SER A 58 -36.09 23.07 -33.88
N GLU A 59 -36.63 23.13 -32.66
CA GLU A 59 -37.37 24.29 -32.19
C GLU A 59 -36.46 25.49 -31.95
N VAL A 60 -35.27 25.29 -31.36
CA VAL A 60 -34.25 26.34 -31.19
C VAL A 60 -33.77 26.87 -32.54
N ARG A 61 -33.50 25.99 -33.53
CA ARG A 61 -33.16 26.41 -34.90
C ARG A 61 -34.29 27.22 -35.55
N SER A 62 -35.54 26.81 -35.39
CA SER A 62 -36.65 27.56 -35.99
C SER A 62 -36.89 28.92 -35.34
N SER A 63 -36.39 29.12 -34.12
CA SER A 63 -36.76 30.24 -33.26
C SER A 63 -35.64 31.26 -32.99
N VAL A 64 -34.35 30.92 -33.17
CA VAL A 64 -33.21 31.71 -32.61
C VAL A 64 -32.01 31.87 -33.58
N ILE A 65 -32.18 31.71 -34.90
CA ILE A 65 -31.05 31.72 -35.87
C ILE A 65 -30.33 33.07 -36.06
N ASP A 66 -30.90 34.21 -35.66
CA ASP A 66 -30.31 35.55 -35.93
C ASP A 66 -29.32 36.07 -34.86
N VAL A 67 -28.77 35.20 -34.00
CA VAL A 67 -27.82 35.57 -32.94
C VAL A 67 -26.37 35.58 -33.44
N ASP A 68 -25.69 36.72 -33.34
CA ASP A 68 -24.32 36.93 -33.83
C ASP A 68 -23.26 36.49 -32.80
N ILE A 69 -23.10 35.17 -32.62
CA ILE A 69 -22.02 34.56 -31.84
C ILE A 69 -20.97 33.94 -32.78
N ASN A 70 -19.70 33.93 -32.38
CA ASN A 70 -18.57 33.40 -33.14
C ASN A 70 -18.47 31.86 -33.11
N TYR A 71 -19.60 31.17 -33.30
CA TYR A 71 -19.72 29.70 -33.34
C TYR A 71 -20.33 29.25 -34.66
N ASN A 72 -20.10 27.99 -35.05
CA ASN A 72 -20.86 27.39 -36.15
C ASN A 72 -22.34 27.24 -35.74
N THR A 73 -23.23 27.01 -36.72
CA THR A 73 -24.68 26.97 -36.46
C THR A 73 -25.09 25.88 -35.47
N GLU A 74 -24.39 24.75 -35.40
CA GLU A 74 -24.69 23.66 -34.47
C GLU A 74 -24.31 24.02 -33.03
N ASP A 75 -23.10 24.54 -32.85
CA ASP A 75 -22.58 24.97 -31.55
C ASP A 75 -23.44 26.10 -30.95
N LYS A 76 -23.98 27.02 -31.79
CA LYS A 76 -24.94 28.04 -31.34
C LYS A 76 -26.21 27.42 -30.75
N VAL A 77 -26.75 26.39 -31.42
CA VAL A 77 -27.98 25.72 -31.01
C VAL A 77 -27.75 24.94 -29.72
N ASP A 78 -26.61 24.25 -29.59
CA ASP A 78 -26.22 23.58 -28.35
C ASP A 78 -26.06 24.59 -27.19
N LEU A 79 -25.50 25.78 -27.45
CA LEU A 79 -25.28 26.80 -26.41
C LEU A 79 -26.61 27.32 -25.86
N ILE A 80 -27.54 27.65 -26.77
CA ILE A 80 -28.89 28.09 -26.39
C ILE A 80 -29.65 26.96 -25.69
N SER A 81 -29.55 25.73 -26.19
CA SER A 81 -30.16 24.55 -25.57
C SER A 81 -29.64 24.31 -24.15
N THR A 82 -28.34 24.52 -23.93
CA THR A 82 -27.72 24.48 -22.59
C THR A 82 -28.34 25.53 -21.67
N TRP A 83 -28.50 26.76 -22.16
CA TRP A 83 -29.14 27.83 -21.38
C TRP A 83 -30.60 27.52 -21.03
N ILE A 84 -31.38 26.95 -21.95
CA ILE A 84 -32.75 26.51 -21.69
C ILE A 84 -32.78 25.42 -20.60
N CYS A 85 -31.82 24.49 -20.61
CA CYS A 85 -31.68 23.51 -19.54
C CYS A 85 -31.43 24.17 -18.18
N VAL A 86 -30.55 25.19 -18.13
CA VAL A 86 -30.29 25.97 -16.91
C VAL A 86 -31.56 26.65 -16.40
N LEU A 87 -32.34 27.29 -17.28
CA LEU A 87 -33.62 27.92 -16.89
C LEU A 87 -34.64 26.90 -16.38
N ALA A 88 -34.73 25.72 -16.99
CA ALA A 88 -35.61 24.66 -16.53
C ALA A 88 -35.24 24.17 -15.12
N MET A 89 -33.93 24.06 -14.81
CA MET A 89 -33.44 23.72 -13.47
C MET A 89 -33.84 24.75 -12.42
N VAL A 90 -33.78 26.04 -12.76
CA VAL A 90 -34.16 27.13 -11.84
C VAL A 90 -35.66 27.10 -11.55
N LYS A 91 -36.48 26.98 -12.60
CA LYS A 91 -37.95 26.97 -12.50
C LYS A 91 -38.49 25.78 -11.73
N SER A 92 -37.91 24.60 -11.93
CA SER A 92 -38.38 23.35 -11.32
C SER A 92 -37.19 22.48 -10.89
N PRO A 93 -36.60 22.74 -9.70
CA PRO A 93 -35.42 22.03 -9.20
C PRO A 93 -35.80 20.64 -8.66
N THR A 94 -36.31 19.77 -9.54
CA THR A 94 -36.82 18.43 -9.20
C THR A 94 -36.02 17.34 -9.89
N LEU A 95 -36.11 16.12 -9.36
CA LEU A 95 -35.50 14.95 -9.98
C LEU A 95 -36.01 14.72 -11.42
N ASN A 96 -37.30 14.97 -11.68
CA ASN A 96 -37.88 14.75 -13.00
C ASN A 96 -37.27 15.70 -14.05
N THR A 97 -37.08 16.97 -13.67
CA THR A 97 -36.39 17.96 -14.51
C THR A 97 -34.99 17.50 -14.86
N TRP A 98 -34.22 17.02 -13.87
CA TRP A 98 -32.88 16.47 -14.10
C TRP A 98 -32.88 15.29 -15.07
N LEU A 99 -33.81 14.33 -14.89
CA LEU A 99 -33.94 13.17 -15.78
C LEU A 99 -34.27 13.56 -17.23
N ASN A 100 -35.05 14.63 -17.43
CA ASN A 100 -35.35 15.16 -18.75
C ASN A 100 -34.13 15.82 -19.39
N ILE A 101 -33.41 16.65 -18.64
CA ILE A 101 -32.14 17.26 -19.09
C ILE A 101 -31.10 16.19 -19.44
N LYS A 102 -31.06 15.10 -18.67
CA LYS A 102 -30.18 13.95 -18.94
C LYS A 102 -30.40 13.30 -20.29
N LYS A 103 -31.65 13.20 -20.76
CA LYS A 103 -31.95 12.72 -22.12
C LYS A 103 -31.40 13.65 -23.20
N ILE A 104 -31.34 14.95 -22.94
CA ILE A 104 -30.86 15.95 -23.89
C ILE A 104 -29.33 15.86 -24.00
N PHE A 105 -28.59 15.93 -22.90
CA PHE A 105 -27.11 15.93 -22.98
C PHE A 105 -26.51 14.56 -23.35
N TYR A 106 -27.24 13.44 -23.21
CA TYR A 106 -26.78 12.15 -23.75
C TYR A 106 -26.55 12.19 -25.28
N ASN A 107 -27.21 13.11 -25.96
CA ASN A 107 -27.14 13.26 -27.41
C ASN A 107 -26.25 14.43 -27.87
N SER A 108 -25.67 15.21 -26.94
CA SER A 108 -24.74 16.31 -27.26
C SER A 108 -23.60 16.43 -26.24
N ASN A 109 -22.38 16.23 -26.72
CA ASN A 109 -21.16 16.41 -25.93
C ASN A 109 -20.93 17.88 -25.56
N ASN A 110 -21.33 18.82 -26.42
CA ASN A 110 -21.21 20.25 -26.18
C ASN A 110 -22.07 20.67 -24.99
N ILE A 111 -23.36 20.29 -24.98
CA ILE A 111 -24.27 20.60 -23.86
C ILE A 111 -23.74 20.00 -22.56
N LYS A 112 -23.28 18.75 -22.61
CA LYS A 112 -22.68 18.08 -21.44
C LYS A 112 -21.48 18.86 -20.89
N PHE A 113 -20.63 19.38 -21.78
CA PHE A 113 -19.42 20.12 -21.42
C PHE A 113 -19.71 21.54 -20.92
N TRP A 114 -20.71 22.23 -21.50
CA TRP A 114 -21.01 23.64 -21.20
C TRP A 114 -21.94 23.85 -20.01
N LEU A 115 -22.65 22.81 -19.57
CA LEU A 115 -23.69 22.92 -18.56
C LEU A 115 -23.17 23.48 -17.23
N GLU A 116 -22.01 23.02 -16.76
CA GLU A 116 -21.41 23.50 -15.51
C GLU A 116 -21.17 25.01 -15.55
N GLU A 117 -20.43 25.47 -16.56
CA GLU A 117 -20.10 26.88 -16.72
C GLU A 117 -21.34 27.74 -16.97
N SER A 118 -22.34 27.22 -17.65
CA SER A 118 -23.62 27.91 -17.87
C SER A 118 -24.40 28.12 -16.57
N ILE A 119 -24.40 27.15 -15.66
CA ILE A 119 -24.99 27.30 -14.33
C ILE A 119 -24.22 28.36 -13.53
N LEU A 120 -22.89 28.30 -13.54
CA LEU A 120 -22.06 29.26 -12.80
C LEU A 120 -22.28 30.69 -13.30
N VAL A 121 -22.24 30.92 -14.61
CA VAL A 121 -22.55 32.22 -15.23
C VAL A 121 -23.96 32.68 -14.86
N HIS A 122 -24.96 31.79 -14.90
CA HIS A 122 -26.32 32.15 -14.47
C HIS A 122 -26.36 32.61 -13.01
N THR A 123 -25.69 31.91 -12.10
CA THR A 123 -25.65 32.31 -10.68
C THR A 123 -24.84 33.58 -10.41
N GLU A 124 -23.86 33.92 -11.26
CA GLU A 124 -23.15 35.21 -11.21
C GLU A 124 -24.08 36.37 -11.58
N ILE A 125 -24.98 36.17 -12.56
CA ILE A 125 -25.94 37.18 -13.04
C ILE A 125 -27.20 37.25 -12.15
N HIS A 126 -27.67 36.09 -11.67
CA HIS A 126 -28.87 35.90 -10.84
C HIS A 126 -28.54 35.18 -9.52
N PRO A 127 -27.91 35.86 -8.54
CA PRO A 127 -27.53 35.23 -7.28
C PRO A 127 -28.72 34.65 -6.49
N GLU A 128 -29.93 35.17 -6.69
CA GLU A 128 -31.17 34.67 -6.10
C GLU A 128 -31.50 33.22 -6.48
N ASP A 129 -31.11 32.78 -7.69
CA ASP A 129 -31.43 31.45 -8.22
C ASP A 129 -30.47 30.37 -7.72
N LYS A 130 -29.41 30.76 -7.00
CA LYS A 130 -28.43 29.86 -6.39
C LYS A 130 -29.10 28.74 -5.57
N CYS A 131 -30.15 29.06 -4.82
CA CYS A 131 -30.88 28.10 -3.99
C CYS A 131 -31.56 27.00 -4.82
N SER A 132 -32.02 27.30 -6.04
CA SER A 132 -32.64 26.30 -6.92
C SER A 132 -31.64 25.26 -7.39
N PHE A 133 -30.43 25.67 -7.81
CA PHE A 133 -29.38 24.71 -8.19
C PHE A 133 -28.91 23.86 -7.01
N ILE A 134 -28.74 24.45 -5.82
CA ILE A 134 -28.41 23.69 -4.61
C ILE A 134 -29.51 22.67 -4.30
N THR A 135 -30.79 23.06 -4.43
CA THR A 135 -31.95 22.17 -4.19
C THR A 135 -32.00 21.03 -5.20
N LEU A 136 -31.75 21.32 -6.47
CA LEU A 136 -31.66 20.30 -7.52
C LEU A 136 -30.53 19.33 -7.21
N SER A 137 -29.34 19.84 -6.89
CA SER A 137 -28.19 19.00 -6.56
C SER A 137 -28.48 18.09 -5.38
N ASP A 138 -29.06 18.60 -4.30
CA ASP A 138 -29.48 17.79 -3.16
C ASP A 138 -30.45 16.67 -3.56
N THR A 139 -31.42 17.00 -4.42
CA THR A 139 -32.44 16.05 -4.85
C THR A 139 -31.83 14.90 -5.66
N VAL A 140 -30.94 15.23 -6.60
CA VAL A 140 -30.24 14.22 -7.41
C VAL A 140 -29.31 13.38 -6.56
N ILE A 141 -28.55 14.00 -5.67
CA ILE A 141 -27.61 13.32 -4.77
C ILE A 141 -28.34 12.36 -3.82
N ASN A 142 -29.46 12.77 -3.23
CA ASN A 142 -30.27 11.89 -2.38
C ASN A 142 -30.72 10.64 -3.15
N ALA A 143 -31.19 10.82 -4.39
CA ALA A 143 -31.65 9.71 -5.20
C ALA A 143 -30.50 8.79 -5.64
N LEU A 144 -29.28 9.29 -5.81
CA LEU A 144 -28.09 8.45 -6.01
C LEU A 144 -27.76 7.63 -4.75
N GLU A 145 -27.83 8.23 -3.56
CA GLU A 145 -27.59 7.56 -2.28
C GLU A 145 -28.63 6.45 -2.02
N GLU A 146 -29.89 6.70 -2.37
CA GLU A 146 -30.99 5.73 -2.31
C GLU A 146 -30.91 4.65 -3.41
N ASN A 147 -29.90 4.70 -4.29
CA ASN A 147 -29.73 3.83 -5.45
C ASN A 147 -30.95 3.82 -6.38
N ASP A 148 -31.50 5.01 -6.66
CA ASP A 148 -32.62 5.17 -7.59
C ASP A 148 -32.23 4.73 -9.00
N ARG A 149 -32.91 3.67 -9.46
CA ARG A 149 -32.71 3.03 -10.77
C ARG A 149 -32.97 3.95 -11.96
N ARG A 150 -33.69 5.06 -11.76
CA ARG A 150 -33.99 6.05 -12.79
C ARG A 150 -32.77 6.89 -13.15
N ILE A 151 -31.86 7.11 -12.20
CA ILE A 151 -30.66 7.94 -12.40
C ILE A 151 -29.51 7.09 -12.92
N ILE A 152 -29.31 5.90 -12.35
CA ILE A 152 -28.18 5.05 -12.72
C ILE A 152 -28.41 4.44 -14.10
N SER A 153 -27.46 4.67 -15.01
CA SER A 153 -27.50 4.12 -16.37
C SER A 153 -27.62 2.59 -16.34
N GLU A 154 -28.50 2.05 -17.18
CA GLU A 154 -28.74 0.61 -17.30
C GLU A 154 -27.46 -0.19 -17.55
N ARG A 155 -26.54 0.39 -18.35
CA ARG A 155 -25.26 -0.23 -18.67
C ARG A 155 -24.38 -0.49 -17.43
N HIS A 156 -24.43 0.41 -16.45
CA HIS A 156 -23.55 0.38 -15.28
C HIS A 156 -24.22 -0.19 -14.03
N ARG A 157 -25.56 -0.32 -14.05
CA ARG A 157 -26.38 -0.75 -12.91
C ARG A 157 -25.92 -2.06 -12.28
N GLY A 158 -25.74 -3.11 -13.09
CA GLY A 158 -25.33 -4.42 -12.57
C GLY A 158 -23.93 -4.42 -11.94
N SER A 159 -23.00 -3.67 -12.52
CA SER A 159 -21.64 -3.52 -11.97
C SER A 159 -21.67 -2.80 -10.63
N LEU A 160 -22.46 -1.73 -10.51
CA LEU A 160 -22.62 -0.98 -9.28
C LEU A 160 -23.34 -1.79 -8.19
N GLU A 161 -24.43 -2.48 -8.52
CA GLU A 161 -25.14 -3.36 -7.58
C GLU A 161 -24.20 -4.44 -7.03
N ASN A 162 -23.38 -5.06 -7.88
CA ASN A 162 -22.37 -6.05 -7.46
C ASN A 162 -21.28 -5.44 -6.57
N ALA A 163 -20.77 -4.25 -6.90
CA ALA A 163 -19.76 -3.55 -6.10
C ALA A 163 -20.31 -3.21 -4.70
N LEU A 164 -21.55 -2.72 -4.62
CA LEU A 164 -22.22 -2.43 -3.36
C LEU A 164 -22.50 -3.67 -2.52
N LEU A 165 -22.85 -4.79 -3.15
CA LEU A 165 -22.98 -6.08 -2.46
C LEU A 165 -21.64 -6.53 -1.88
N SER A 166 -20.58 -6.49 -2.68
CA SER A 166 -19.21 -6.81 -2.23
C SER A 166 -18.77 -5.93 -1.05
N TRP A 167 -19.04 -4.61 -1.12
CA TRP A 167 -18.76 -3.67 -0.03
C TRP A 167 -19.50 -4.01 1.27
N LYS A 168 -20.76 -4.46 1.17
CA LYS A 168 -21.55 -4.88 2.34
C LYS A 168 -21.05 -6.17 2.96
N GLU A 169 -20.55 -7.09 2.14
CA GLU A 169 -20.06 -8.41 2.58
C GLU A 169 -18.61 -8.36 3.10
N THR A 170 -17.85 -7.34 2.71
CA THR A 170 -16.43 -7.21 3.11
C THR A 170 -16.30 -6.85 4.58
N SER A 171 -15.53 -7.66 5.33
CA SER A 171 -15.17 -7.39 6.73
C SER A 171 -14.08 -6.31 6.86
N GLU A 172 -13.11 -6.30 5.95
CA GLU A 172 -11.99 -5.34 5.94
C GLU A 172 -12.25 -4.14 5.01
N LYS A 173 -13.29 -3.36 5.32
CA LYS A 173 -13.72 -2.21 4.52
C LYS A 173 -12.63 -1.17 4.28
N LEU A 174 -11.84 -0.85 5.31
CA LEU A 174 -10.77 0.13 5.20
C LEU A 174 -9.66 -0.34 4.22
N THR A 175 -9.35 -1.64 4.22
CA THR A 175 -8.41 -2.26 3.28
C THR A 175 -8.87 -2.07 1.83
N GLU A 176 -10.16 -2.25 1.53
CA GLU A 176 -10.70 -2.01 0.18
C GLU A 176 -10.63 -0.54 -0.25
N ILE A 177 -10.77 0.40 0.70
CA ILE A 177 -10.52 1.82 0.42
C ILE A 177 -9.06 2.05 0.08
N TRP A 178 -8.12 1.49 0.85
CA TRP A 178 -6.68 1.65 0.59
C TRP A 178 -6.22 1.13 -0.77
N TRP A 179 -6.88 0.09 -1.27
CA TRP A 179 -6.69 -0.39 -2.63
C TRP A 179 -7.26 0.54 -3.71
N GLY A 180 -7.92 1.63 -3.34
CA GLY A 180 -8.56 2.58 -4.24
C GLY A 180 -9.83 2.03 -4.87
N LEU A 181 -10.60 1.21 -4.14
CA LEU A 181 -11.90 0.66 -4.58
C LEU A 181 -11.80 -0.10 -5.91
N ARG A 182 -10.98 -1.16 -5.92
CA ARG A 182 -10.66 -1.97 -7.12
C ARG A 182 -11.90 -2.38 -7.91
N GLY A 183 -11.80 -2.27 -9.23
CA GLY A 183 -12.85 -2.73 -10.14
C GLY A 183 -14.06 -1.80 -10.24
N PHE A 184 -14.01 -0.61 -9.62
CA PHE A 184 -15.00 0.44 -9.83
C PHE A 184 -14.51 1.49 -10.82
N ASP A 185 -15.42 1.95 -11.68
CA ASP A 185 -15.17 3.01 -12.64
C ASP A 185 -16.02 4.24 -12.29
N PRO A 186 -15.41 5.37 -11.87
CA PRO A 186 -16.12 6.62 -11.58
C PRO A 186 -16.97 7.13 -12.74
N TRP A 187 -16.60 6.82 -13.99
CA TRP A 187 -17.37 7.20 -15.18
C TRP A 187 -18.76 6.55 -15.24
N SER A 188 -19.04 5.57 -14.38
CA SER A 188 -20.39 5.02 -14.16
C SER A 188 -21.41 6.10 -13.75
N TYR A 189 -20.94 7.20 -13.17
CA TYR A 189 -21.74 8.38 -12.78
C TYR A 189 -21.43 9.62 -13.64
N SER A 190 -20.89 9.42 -14.84
CA SER A 190 -20.42 10.52 -15.72
C SER A 190 -21.46 11.59 -16.06
N SER A 191 -22.75 11.27 -15.90
CA SER A 191 -23.86 12.19 -16.15
C SER A 191 -24.10 13.12 -14.96
N GLU A 192 -23.75 12.70 -13.76
CA GLU A 192 -24.02 13.39 -12.49
C GLU A 192 -22.81 14.18 -11.98
N LEU A 193 -21.63 14.09 -12.63
CA LEU A 193 -20.42 14.81 -12.22
C LEU A 193 -20.65 16.32 -12.06
N VAL A 194 -21.37 16.93 -13.00
CA VAL A 194 -21.71 18.37 -12.96
C VAL A 194 -22.47 18.75 -11.69
N VAL A 195 -23.34 17.86 -11.18
CA VAL A 195 -24.16 18.14 -10.00
C VAL A 195 -23.28 18.28 -8.74
N PHE A 196 -22.26 17.43 -8.63
CA PHE A 196 -21.29 17.48 -7.53
C PHE A 196 -20.40 18.71 -7.63
N SER A 197 -19.87 19.03 -8.82
CA SER A 197 -19.03 20.21 -9.03
C SER A 197 -19.77 21.52 -8.74
N ILE A 198 -21.03 21.61 -9.20
CA ILE A 198 -21.90 22.76 -8.93
C ILE A 198 -22.18 22.89 -7.43
N LEU A 199 -22.50 21.78 -6.73
CA LEU A 199 -22.76 21.86 -5.30
C LEU A 199 -21.51 22.32 -4.53
N LYS A 200 -20.33 21.81 -4.87
CA LYS A 200 -19.07 22.29 -4.28
C LYS A 200 -18.91 23.79 -4.52
N THR A 201 -19.02 24.23 -5.78
CA THR A 201 -18.73 25.61 -6.17
C THR A 201 -19.71 26.60 -5.54
N LEU A 202 -20.99 26.24 -5.44
CA LEU A 202 -22.02 27.10 -4.86
C LEU A 202 -22.04 27.02 -3.33
N ASP A 203 -21.81 25.86 -2.72
CA ASP A 203 -21.89 25.64 -1.27
C ASP A 203 -20.93 24.51 -0.82
N ASN A 204 -19.65 24.85 -0.67
CA ASN A 204 -18.61 23.89 -0.32
C ASN A 204 -18.83 23.24 1.06
N GLU A 205 -19.28 24.01 2.05
CA GLU A 205 -19.54 23.48 3.39
C GLU A 205 -20.65 22.41 3.34
N LYS A 206 -21.73 22.67 2.61
CA LYS A 206 -22.81 21.70 2.42
C LYS A 206 -22.34 20.48 1.63
N PHE A 207 -21.53 20.68 0.59
CA PHE A 207 -20.93 19.58 -0.17
C PHE A 207 -20.15 18.63 0.76
N ILE A 208 -19.24 19.16 1.58
CA ILE A 208 -18.46 18.37 2.54
C ILE A 208 -19.36 17.67 3.55
N GLN A 209 -20.33 18.38 4.14
CA GLN A 209 -21.27 17.82 5.11
C GLN A 209 -22.09 16.66 4.52
N ARG A 210 -22.40 16.70 3.23
CA ARG A 210 -23.12 15.64 2.50
C ARG A 210 -22.24 14.43 2.29
N ILE A 211 -21.10 14.59 1.60
CA ILE A 211 -20.27 13.46 1.21
C ILE A 211 -19.66 12.74 2.42
N SER A 212 -19.47 13.46 3.54
CA SER A 212 -18.96 12.89 4.79
C SER A 212 -19.93 11.91 5.45
N LYS A 213 -21.21 11.92 5.07
CA LYS A 213 -22.25 11.05 5.64
C LYS A 213 -22.55 9.83 4.78
N PHE A 214 -22.01 9.76 3.55
CA PHE A 214 -22.28 8.64 2.66
C PHE A 214 -21.65 7.35 3.15
N GLU A 215 -22.46 6.30 3.22
CA GLU A 215 -22.00 4.93 3.47
C GLU A 215 -21.43 4.26 2.22
N ASN A 216 -21.77 4.79 1.04
CA ASN A 216 -21.34 4.28 -0.26
C ASN A 216 -19.98 4.88 -0.65
N PRO A 217 -18.87 4.11 -0.58
CA PRO A 217 -17.54 4.65 -0.84
C PRO A 217 -17.33 5.02 -2.30
N TYR A 218 -18.01 4.34 -3.22
CA TYR A 218 -17.94 4.61 -4.65
C TYR A 218 -18.55 5.96 -5.00
N LEU A 219 -19.62 6.34 -4.30
CA LEU A 219 -20.24 7.66 -4.48
C LEU A 219 -19.35 8.77 -3.93
N VAL A 220 -18.67 8.55 -2.79
CA VAL A 220 -17.68 9.48 -2.26
C VAL A 220 -16.51 9.66 -3.23
N ASP A 221 -15.97 8.55 -3.78
CA ASP A 221 -14.89 8.58 -4.78
C ASP A 221 -15.31 9.37 -6.04
N VAL A 222 -16.52 9.14 -6.55
CA VAL A 222 -17.09 9.92 -7.66
C VAL A 222 -17.20 11.41 -7.33
N CYS A 223 -17.65 11.76 -6.13
CA CYS A 223 -17.74 13.16 -5.71
C CYS A 223 -16.36 13.83 -5.72
N LEU A 224 -15.33 13.15 -5.19
CA LEU A 224 -13.95 13.64 -5.18
C LEU A 224 -13.36 13.77 -6.59
N PHE A 225 -13.64 12.78 -7.44
CA PHE A 225 -13.27 12.81 -8.86
C PHE A 225 -13.93 13.98 -9.60
N ALA A 226 -15.24 14.20 -9.37
CA ALA A 226 -16.01 15.24 -10.04
C ALA A 226 -15.47 16.66 -9.77
N ILE A 227 -14.99 16.91 -8.56
CA ILE A 227 -14.42 18.21 -8.17
C ILE A 227 -12.91 18.34 -8.48
N GLY A 228 -12.33 17.32 -9.13
CA GLY A 228 -10.93 17.33 -9.59
C GLY A 228 -9.90 17.26 -8.47
N VAL A 229 -10.15 16.52 -7.38
CA VAL A 229 -9.18 16.34 -6.27
C VAL A 229 -7.87 15.71 -6.73
N ASP A 230 -7.91 14.84 -7.74
CA ASP A 230 -6.74 14.23 -8.40
C ASP A 230 -5.96 15.20 -9.29
N ASN A 231 -6.61 16.28 -9.74
CA ASN A 231 -6.06 17.25 -10.68
C ASN A 231 -5.78 18.61 -10.04
N SER A 232 -6.10 18.82 -8.76
CA SER A 232 -5.79 20.05 -8.03
C SER A 232 -5.42 19.80 -6.56
N TYR A 233 -4.16 20.08 -6.22
CA TYR A 233 -3.59 20.09 -4.87
C TYR A 233 -4.37 21.03 -3.98
N SER A 234 -4.67 22.23 -4.46
CA SER A 234 -5.43 23.19 -3.68
C SER A 234 -6.84 22.72 -3.38
N CYS A 235 -7.48 21.99 -4.32
CA CYS A 235 -8.78 21.37 -4.09
C CYS A 235 -8.64 20.29 -3.02
N TRP A 236 -7.71 19.35 -3.19
CA TRP A 236 -7.42 18.32 -2.19
C TRP A 236 -7.14 18.91 -0.80
N GLU A 237 -6.29 19.93 -0.70
CA GLU A 237 -5.94 20.61 0.54
C GLU A 237 -7.17 21.25 1.21
N GLU A 238 -8.04 21.91 0.45
CA GLU A 238 -9.28 22.50 0.94
C GLU A 238 -10.20 21.44 1.55
N ILE A 239 -10.40 20.32 0.83
CA ILE A 239 -11.24 19.22 1.29
C ILE A 239 -10.65 18.55 2.55
N VAL A 240 -9.33 18.33 2.60
CA VAL A 240 -8.64 17.74 3.77
C VAL A 240 -8.81 18.59 5.03
N LYS A 241 -8.80 19.93 4.91
CA LYS A 241 -9.01 20.85 6.04
C LYS A 241 -10.43 20.79 6.59
N LEU A 242 -11.42 20.53 5.74
CA LEU A 242 -12.83 20.51 6.11
C LEU A 242 -13.35 19.10 6.44
N ALA A 243 -12.64 18.05 6.02
CA ALA A 243 -13.04 16.67 6.25
C ALA A 243 -13.09 16.35 7.76
N PRO A 244 -14.15 15.66 8.24
CA PRO A 244 -14.27 15.28 9.63
C PRO A 244 -13.17 14.28 10.04
N LEU A 245 -13.04 14.06 11.34
CA LEU A 245 -12.15 13.05 11.89
C LEU A 245 -12.62 11.66 11.44
N SER A 246 -11.67 10.82 11.05
CA SER A 246 -11.97 9.44 10.59
C SER A 246 -11.40 8.37 11.51
N PHE A 247 -10.50 8.77 12.42
CA PHE A 247 -9.90 7.85 13.37
C PHE A 247 -10.07 8.34 14.79
N GLU A 248 -10.43 7.42 15.67
CA GLU A 248 -10.48 7.64 17.11
C GLU A 248 -9.06 7.64 17.69
N LYS A 249 -8.94 8.11 18.94
CA LYS A 249 -7.63 8.27 19.60
C LYS A 249 -6.84 6.96 19.70
N ASP A 250 -7.52 5.83 19.78
CA ASP A 250 -6.95 4.48 19.88
C ASP A 250 -6.60 3.85 18.51
N GLY A 251 -6.83 4.58 17.41
CA GLY A 251 -6.57 4.09 16.05
C GLY A 251 -7.75 3.35 15.43
N GLU A 252 -8.89 3.22 16.12
CA GLU A 252 -10.10 2.66 15.54
C GLU A 252 -10.65 3.57 14.43
N TRP A 253 -11.10 2.98 13.33
CA TRP A 253 -11.72 3.70 12.23
C TRP A 253 -13.21 3.85 12.50
N ASN A 254 -13.72 5.09 12.49
CA ASN A 254 -15.12 5.37 12.84
C ASN A 254 -16.12 5.14 11.69
N GLY A 255 -15.67 4.58 10.57
CA GLY A 255 -16.49 4.31 9.38
C GLY A 255 -16.52 5.44 8.35
N SER A 256 -15.95 6.62 8.64
CA SER A 256 -15.86 7.73 7.69
C SER A 256 -14.97 7.38 6.48
N VAL A 257 -15.53 7.44 5.28
CA VAL A 257 -14.84 7.08 4.04
C VAL A 257 -13.99 8.23 3.47
N LEU A 258 -14.40 9.47 3.71
CA LEU A 258 -13.85 10.65 3.03
C LEU A 258 -12.33 10.80 3.23
N MET A 259 -11.86 10.82 4.48
CA MET A 259 -10.43 11.03 4.75
C MET A 259 -9.57 9.86 4.24
N PRO A 260 -9.93 8.59 4.45
CA PRO A 260 -9.24 7.47 3.81
C PRO A 260 -9.11 7.61 2.28
N LEU A 261 -10.18 7.97 1.56
CA LEU A 261 -10.07 8.19 0.11
C LEU A 261 -9.16 9.37 -0.24
N LEU A 262 -9.19 10.47 0.52
CA LEU A 262 -8.28 11.59 0.32
C LEU A 262 -6.80 11.18 0.46
N LEU A 263 -6.46 10.24 1.34
CA LEU A 263 -5.11 9.69 1.44
C LEU A 263 -4.73 8.86 0.20
N VAL A 264 -5.68 8.12 -0.37
CA VAL A 264 -5.49 7.41 -1.65
C VAL A 264 -5.23 8.40 -2.79
N TYR A 265 -5.97 9.51 -2.86
CA TYR A 265 -5.72 10.56 -3.85
C TYR A 265 -4.35 11.23 -3.66
N ALA A 266 -3.94 11.50 -2.41
CA ALA A 266 -2.60 12.01 -2.13
C ALA A 266 -1.51 11.05 -2.61
N HIS A 267 -1.69 9.75 -2.37
CA HIS A 267 -0.78 8.71 -2.84
C HIS A 267 -0.72 8.63 -4.37
N LYS A 268 -1.87 8.70 -5.05
CA LYS A 268 -1.95 8.79 -6.53
C LYS A 268 -1.23 10.04 -7.06
N GLY A 269 -1.38 11.19 -6.40
CA GLY A 269 -0.68 12.43 -6.76
C GLY A 269 0.84 12.29 -6.71
N ILE A 270 1.39 11.60 -5.70
CA ILE A 270 2.82 11.30 -5.60
C ILE A 270 3.25 10.33 -6.72
N GLN A 271 2.44 9.34 -7.06
CA GLN A 271 2.74 8.39 -8.15
C GLN A 271 2.83 9.07 -9.52
N GLN A 272 2.07 10.15 -9.76
CA GLN A 272 2.09 10.88 -11.02
C GLN A 272 3.43 11.55 -11.33
N VAL A 273 4.27 11.84 -10.32
CA VAL A 273 5.58 12.50 -10.51
C VAL A 273 6.48 11.72 -11.46
N VAL A 274 6.40 10.39 -11.38
CA VAL A 274 7.22 9.48 -12.19
C VAL A 274 6.46 8.88 -13.36
N PHE A 275 5.23 9.32 -13.61
CA PHE A 275 4.41 8.81 -14.69
C PHE A 275 5.07 9.12 -16.04
N GLY A 276 5.31 8.08 -16.84
CA GLY A 276 6.00 8.19 -18.13
C GLY A 276 7.53 8.20 -18.06
N LEU A 277 8.14 8.15 -16.86
CA LEU A 277 9.58 7.96 -16.73
C LEU A 277 9.96 6.48 -16.94
N PRO A 278 11.08 6.18 -17.60
CA PRO A 278 11.55 4.82 -17.78
C PRO A 278 11.99 4.23 -16.43
N HIS A 279 11.59 2.98 -16.17
CA HIS A 279 11.93 2.28 -14.93
C HIS A 279 13.43 1.99 -14.77
N SER A 280 14.14 1.82 -15.89
CA SER A 280 15.58 1.56 -15.96
C SER A 280 16.27 2.60 -16.84
N ASN A 281 17.54 2.92 -16.54
CA ASN A 281 18.36 3.88 -17.30
C ASN A 281 17.81 5.32 -17.28
N LEU A 282 17.20 5.74 -16.17
CA LEU A 282 16.81 7.12 -15.96
C LEU A 282 18.06 8.02 -15.91
N SER A 283 17.98 9.22 -16.48
CA SER A 283 19.09 10.16 -16.40
C SER A 283 19.27 10.65 -14.94
N PRO A 284 20.51 10.90 -14.47
CA PRO A 284 20.72 11.39 -13.11
C PRO A 284 20.01 12.72 -12.82
N GLU A 285 19.82 13.56 -13.84
CA GLU A 285 19.09 14.83 -13.73
C GLU A 285 17.59 14.61 -13.53
N ASP A 286 16.98 13.72 -14.31
CA ASP A 286 15.56 13.38 -14.17
C ASP A 286 15.28 12.66 -12.84
N GLU A 287 16.19 11.78 -12.43
CA GLU A 287 16.12 11.09 -11.14
C GLU A 287 16.15 12.10 -9.98
N ALA A 288 17.12 13.02 -9.98
CA ALA A 288 17.24 14.05 -8.94
C ALA A 288 16.00 14.97 -8.92
N LYS A 289 15.48 15.34 -10.08
CA LYS A 289 14.26 16.15 -10.20
C LYS A 289 13.05 15.42 -9.62
N ALA A 290 12.86 14.15 -9.97
CA ALA A 290 11.75 13.34 -9.46
C ALA A 290 11.84 13.15 -7.94
N LYS A 291 13.04 12.89 -7.39
CA LYS A 291 13.27 12.79 -5.94
C LYS A 291 12.88 14.08 -5.22
N ASN A 292 13.37 15.23 -5.69
CA ASN A 292 13.03 16.53 -5.10
C ASN A 292 11.52 16.81 -5.15
N GLU A 293 10.86 16.53 -6.27
CA GLU A 293 9.42 16.74 -6.41
C GLU A 293 8.60 15.81 -5.50
N ILE A 294 9.00 14.54 -5.35
CA ILE A 294 8.40 13.61 -4.39
C ILE A 294 8.57 14.12 -2.95
N ASP A 295 9.78 14.55 -2.57
CA ASP A 295 10.07 15.01 -1.21
C ASP A 295 9.29 16.30 -0.87
N GLU A 296 9.18 17.23 -1.81
CA GLU A 296 8.36 18.45 -1.66
C GLU A 296 6.87 18.12 -1.46
N LEU A 297 6.32 17.21 -2.28
CA LEU A 297 4.91 16.78 -2.14
C LEU A 297 4.67 16.05 -0.82
N ASN A 298 5.54 15.11 -0.46
CA ASN A 298 5.45 14.36 0.79
C ASN A 298 5.47 15.29 2.00
N SER A 299 6.42 16.25 2.02
CA SER A 299 6.52 17.25 3.09
C SER A 299 5.25 18.11 3.20
N SER A 300 4.72 18.56 2.06
CA SER A 300 3.49 19.38 2.02
C SER A 300 2.27 18.60 2.51
N ILE A 301 2.08 17.36 2.05
CA ILE A 301 0.98 16.47 2.46
C ILE A 301 1.05 16.17 3.96
N VAL A 302 2.21 15.74 4.45
CA VAL A 302 2.37 15.34 5.85
C VAL A 302 2.22 16.55 6.78
N THR A 303 2.79 17.70 6.42
CA THR A 303 2.65 18.93 7.21
C THR A 303 1.19 19.34 7.36
N LEU A 304 0.39 19.19 6.30
CA LEU A 304 -1.05 19.48 6.36
C LEU A 304 -1.78 18.47 7.25
N LEU A 305 -1.53 17.17 7.06
CA LEU A 305 -2.19 16.11 7.84
C LEU A 305 -1.83 16.16 9.33
N ALA A 306 -0.60 16.57 9.67
CA ALA A 306 -0.13 16.72 11.04
C ALA A 306 -0.88 17.83 11.83
N GLN A 307 -1.57 18.75 11.15
CA GLN A 307 -2.38 19.80 11.80
C GLN A 307 -3.73 19.27 12.30
N ARG A 308 -4.13 18.05 11.90
CA ARG A 308 -5.41 17.47 12.28
C ARG A 308 -5.37 16.88 13.69
N GLU A 309 -6.51 16.88 14.36
CA GLU A 309 -6.67 16.29 15.70
C GLU A 309 -6.47 14.77 15.69
N ASP A 310 -6.86 14.10 14.61
CA ASP A 310 -6.70 12.64 14.39
C ASP A 310 -5.38 12.28 13.69
N SER A 311 -4.41 13.19 13.62
CA SER A 311 -3.14 13.00 12.88
C SER A 311 -2.36 11.74 13.29
N HIS A 312 -2.22 11.48 14.58
CA HIS A 312 -1.47 10.33 15.09
C HIS A 312 -2.09 8.99 14.69
N PRO A 313 -3.38 8.71 15.01
CA PRO A 313 -4.01 7.47 14.59
C PRO A 313 -4.13 7.36 13.06
N LEU A 314 -4.38 8.46 12.35
CA LEU A 314 -4.36 8.50 10.88
C LEU A 314 -3.00 8.06 10.32
N PHE A 315 -1.90 8.63 10.83
CA PHE A 315 -0.57 8.23 10.40
C PHE A 315 -0.25 6.80 10.77
N ALA A 316 -0.70 6.29 11.92
CA ALA A 316 -0.49 4.89 12.30
C ALA A 316 -1.14 3.93 11.28
N ARG A 317 -2.41 4.15 10.93
CA ARG A 317 -3.13 3.31 9.97
C ARG A 317 -2.58 3.44 8.56
N TRP A 318 -2.30 4.67 8.11
CA TRP A 318 -1.81 4.90 6.74
C TRP A 318 -0.37 4.41 6.55
N SER A 319 0.53 4.64 7.50
CA SER A 319 1.89 4.13 7.44
C SER A 319 1.93 2.60 7.43
N THR A 320 1.04 1.94 8.17
CA THR A 320 0.90 0.47 8.15
C THR A 320 0.55 -0.02 6.74
N TRP A 321 -0.39 0.65 6.06
CA TRP A 321 -0.71 0.35 4.67
C TRP A 321 0.49 0.57 3.73
N LEU A 322 1.19 1.70 3.85
CA LEU A 322 2.35 2.01 3.02
C LEU A 322 3.48 0.99 3.21
N MET A 323 3.74 0.58 4.45
CA MET A 323 4.76 -0.43 4.77
C MET A 323 4.40 -1.80 4.20
N ARG A 324 3.12 -2.19 4.24
CA ARG A 324 2.65 -3.42 3.58
C ARG A 324 3.03 -3.43 2.10
N GLU A 325 2.79 -2.34 1.38
CA GLU A 325 3.13 -2.23 -0.04
C GLU A 325 4.65 -2.22 -0.29
N VAL A 326 5.45 -1.64 0.60
CA VAL A 326 6.93 -1.73 0.55
C VAL A 326 7.38 -3.19 0.70
N MET A 327 6.82 -3.91 1.65
CA MET A 327 7.17 -5.32 1.89
C MET A 327 6.81 -6.23 0.72
N ILE A 328 5.69 -5.96 0.02
CA ILE A 328 5.26 -6.72 -1.16
C ILE A 328 6.19 -6.47 -2.36
N SER A 329 6.74 -5.25 -2.49
CA SER A 329 7.53 -4.82 -3.65
C SER A 329 8.98 -5.33 -3.67
N GLY A 330 9.49 -5.91 -2.57
CA GLY A 330 10.85 -6.45 -2.49
C GLY A 330 11.96 -5.42 -2.24
N SER A 331 13.21 -5.89 -2.08
CA SER A 331 14.39 -5.09 -1.70
C SER A 331 14.95 -4.23 -2.82
N ASP A 332 15.04 -4.79 -4.02
CA ASP A 332 15.80 -4.22 -5.14
C ASP A 332 15.16 -2.94 -5.71
N ASP A 333 13.91 -2.70 -5.34
CA ASP A 333 13.13 -1.54 -5.75
C ASP A 333 13.33 -0.32 -4.84
N GLN A 334 13.92 -0.45 -3.64
CA GLN A 334 13.91 0.65 -2.66
C GLN A 334 14.75 1.87 -3.04
N ASP A 335 15.75 1.72 -3.91
CA ASP A 335 16.61 2.82 -4.38
C ASP A 335 16.13 3.44 -5.70
N ASN A 336 15.21 2.78 -6.40
CA ASN A 336 14.70 3.24 -7.69
C ASN A 336 13.53 4.21 -7.49
N VAL A 337 13.71 5.49 -7.83
CA VAL A 337 12.67 6.54 -7.71
C VAL A 337 11.34 6.19 -8.40
N THR A 338 11.41 5.39 -9.47
CA THR A 338 10.23 4.97 -10.24
C THR A 338 9.49 3.77 -9.63
N SER A 339 10.04 3.13 -8.60
CA SER A 339 9.40 2.00 -7.94
C SER A 339 8.35 2.43 -6.91
N VAL A 340 7.40 1.54 -6.62
CA VAL A 340 6.41 1.73 -5.56
C VAL A 340 7.09 1.77 -4.18
N ALA A 341 8.10 0.91 -3.97
CA ALA A 341 8.84 0.81 -2.72
C ALA A 341 9.52 2.13 -2.34
N TYR A 342 10.22 2.80 -3.28
CA TYR A 342 10.88 4.07 -3.02
C TYR A 342 9.89 5.15 -2.59
N ARG A 343 8.80 5.33 -3.36
CA ARG A 343 7.79 6.37 -3.07
C ARG A 343 7.13 6.16 -1.72
N ASN A 344 6.75 4.93 -1.41
CA ASN A 344 6.15 4.60 -0.12
C ASN A 344 7.14 4.78 1.03
N ASN A 345 8.41 4.40 0.85
CA ASN A 345 9.46 4.59 1.86
C ASN A 345 9.78 6.08 2.08
N SER A 346 9.82 6.91 1.02
CA SER A 346 9.99 8.37 1.16
C SER A 346 8.82 8.98 1.94
N LEU A 347 7.58 8.60 1.63
CA LEU A 347 6.40 9.08 2.37
C LEU A 347 6.40 8.60 3.83
N LEU A 348 6.78 7.34 4.10
CA LEU A 348 6.96 6.81 5.45
C LEU A 348 8.00 7.61 6.26
N LYS A 349 9.11 8.02 5.62
CA LYS A 349 10.13 8.87 6.26
C LYS A 349 9.59 10.27 6.56
N ALA A 350 8.85 10.88 5.63
CA ALA A 350 8.22 12.17 5.86
C ALA A 350 7.21 12.13 7.02
N ILE A 351 6.39 11.08 7.10
CA ILE A 351 5.49 10.84 8.24
C ILE A 351 6.31 10.74 9.53
N GLY A 352 7.36 9.92 9.55
CA GLY A 352 8.25 9.76 10.71
C GLY A 352 8.84 11.10 11.19
N GLN A 353 9.36 11.93 10.29
CA GLN A 353 9.92 13.24 10.61
C GLN A 353 8.91 14.22 11.24
N SER A 354 7.62 14.07 10.92
CA SER A 354 6.56 14.91 11.49
C SER A 354 6.15 14.50 12.91
N ILE A 355 6.42 13.24 13.28
CA ILE A 355 6.12 12.69 14.59
C ILE A 355 7.22 13.16 15.56
N GLN A 356 6.83 13.80 16.67
CA GLN A 356 7.80 14.24 17.67
C GLN A 356 8.34 13.03 18.45
N LEU A 357 9.65 13.04 18.74
CA LEU A 357 10.39 12.03 19.51
C LEU A 357 9.75 11.63 20.87
N SER A 358 8.88 12.47 21.44
CA SER A 358 8.21 12.26 22.74
C SER A 358 6.76 11.81 22.64
N SER A 359 6.22 11.62 21.43
CA SER A 359 4.84 11.15 21.26
C SER A 359 4.77 9.63 21.43
N ASN A 360 3.87 9.17 22.31
CA ASN A 360 3.52 7.75 22.42
C ASN A 360 2.76 7.33 21.15
N PHE A 361 3.49 7.16 20.05
CA PHE A 361 3.01 6.62 18.79
C PHE A 361 2.86 5.09 18.93
N GLN A 362 1.98 4.68 19.84
CA GLN A 362 1.70 3.28 20.19
C GLN A 362 0.20 3.12 20.45
N LEU A 363 -0.63 3.15 19.41
CA LEU A 363 -2.03 2.76 19.55
C LEU A 363 -2.47 2.01 18.29
N LEU A 364 -2.69 0.72 18.43
CA LEU A 364 -3.59 -0.05 17.58
C LEU A 364 -4.62 -0.68 18.52
N SER A 365 -5.87 -0.25 18.40
CA SER A 365 -7.02 -0.89 19.05
C SER A 365 -7.01 -2.41 18.81
N GLU A 366 -7.57 -3.18 19.75
CA GLU A 366 -7.71 -4.63 19.58
C GLU A 366 -8.56 -5.00 18.34
N SER A 367 -9.40 -4.06 17.85
CA SER A 367 -10.30 -4.23 16.71
C SER A 367 -9.63 -4.14 15.34
N VAL A 368 -8.32 -3.83 15.25
CA VAL A 368 -7.62 -3.80 13.96
C VAL A 368 -7.41 -5.21 13.38
N PRO A 369 -7.39 -5.36 12.04
CA PRO A 369 -7.05 -6.63 11.41
C PRO A 369 -5.71 -7.18 11.91
N ALA A 370 -5.63 -8.49 12.14
CA ALA A 370 -4.44 -9.12 12.74
C ALA A 370 -3.16 -8.84 11.93
N TRP A 371 -3.26 -8.79 10.60
CA TRP A 371 -2.13 -8.49 9.72
C TRP A 371 -1.51 -7.09 9.98
N GLU A 372 -2.29 -6.12 10.43
CA GLU A 372 -1.80 -4.74 10.66
C GLU A 372 -0.81 -4.67 11.82
N ARG A 373 -0.95 -5.53 12.84
CA ARG A 373 -0.14 -5.45 14.07
C ARG A 373 1.36 -5.58 13.79
N TRP A 374 1.76 -6.61 13.06
CA TRP A 374 3.17 -6.84 12.75
C TRP A 374 3.71 -5.86 11.70
N VAL A 375 2.88 -5.45 10.75
CA VAL A 375 3.27 -4.43 9.76
C VAL A 375 3.46 -3.06 10.42
N TYR A 376 2.63 -2.70 11.39
CA TYR A 376 2.83 -1.48 12.17
C TYR A 376 4.10 -1.57 13.03
N ARG A 377 4.39 -2.72 13.65
CA ARG A 377 5.70 -2.92 14.30
C ARG A 377 6.87 -2.67 13.35
N ALA A 378 6.75 -3.09 12.08
CA ALA A 378 7.74 -2.79 11.06
C ALA A 378 7.85 -1.28 10.75
N VAL A 379 6.73 -0.53 10.75
CA VAL A 379 6.75 0.94 10.66
C VAL A 379 7.52 1.54 11.84
N LEU A 380 7.19 1.13 13.06
CA LEU A 380 7.84 1.64 14.27
C LEU A 380 9.35 1.33 14.27
N ALA A 381 9.73 0.13 13.82
CA ALA A 381 11.13 -0.23 13.62
C ALA A 381 11.82 0.69 12.61
N LEU A 382 11.20 0.96 11.46
CA LEU A 382 11.73 1.89 10.46
C LEU A 382 11.89 3.31 11.04
N HIS A 383 10.89 3.83 11.75
CA HIS A 383 10.96 5.18 12.34
C HIS A 383 12.00 5.27 13.45
N SER A 384 12.13 4.23 14.28
CA SER A 384 13.16 4.16 15.32
C SER A 384 14.57 4.05 14.72
N TYR A 385 14.75 3.25 13.66
CA TYR A 385 16.01 3.16 12.90
C TYR A 385 16.46 4.50 12.34
N ASN A 386 15.53 5.31 11.82
CA ASN A 386 15.84 6.65 11.33
C ASN A 386 15.95 7.71 12.45
N GLY A 387 15.78 7.33 13.72
CA GLY A 387 15.89 8.24 14.87
C GLY A 387 14.70 9.19 15.04
N PHE A 388 13.55 8.90 14.43
CA PHE A 388 12.36 9.75 14.53
C PHE A 388 11.54 9.49 15.79
N ILE A 389 11.55 8.24 16.28
CA ILE A 389 10.88 7.85 17.53
C ILE A 389 11.84 7.06 18.43
N THR A 390 11.48 6.94 19.70
CA THR A 390 12.18 6.07 20.63
C THR A 390 11.98 4.59 20.28
N GLN A 391 12.96 3.79 20.69
CA GLN A 391 12.89 2.34 20.55
C GLN A 391 11.68 1.77 21.29
N GLN A 392 11.04 0.78 20.65
CA GLN A 392 9.86 0.10 21.16
C GLN A 392 10.21 -1.06 22.08
N GLU A 393 9.38 -1.30 23.08
CA GLU A 393 9.44 -2.52 23.90
C GLU A 393 9.11 -3.76 23.06
N CYS A 394 9.84 -4.84 23.29
CA CYS A 394 9.71 -6.09 22.54
C CYS A 394 9.02 -7.22 23.33
N SER A 395 8.70 -7.03 24.61
CA SER A 395 8.11 -8.06 25.47
C SER A 395 6.80 -8.60 24.91
N ASP A 396 5.91 -7.71 24.49
CA ASP A 396 4.57 -8.07 24.03
C ASP A 396 4.67 -8.93 22.77
N PHE A 397 5.57 -8.53 21.85
CA PHE A 397 5.84 -9.31 20.64
C PHE A 397 6.37 -10.71 20.98
N ILE A 398 7.26 -10.84 21.96
CA ILE A 398 7.82 -12.14 22.38
C ILE A 398 6.73 -13.02 23.01
N ASP A 399 5.82 -12.43 23.79
CA ASP A 399 4.77 -13.15 24.50
C ASP A 399 3.60 -13.59 23.58
N GLU A 400 3.43 -12.95 22.42
CA GLU A 400 2.51 -13.41 21.35
C GLU A 400 2.81 -14.86 20.91
N TRP A 401 4.08 -15.27 20.93
CA TRP A 401 4.52 -16.62 20.53
C TRP A 401 4.26 -17.70 21.60
N SER A 402 3.87 -17.32 22.81
CA SER A 402 3.65 -18.25 23.91
C SER A 402 2.31 -18.98 23.73
N LEU A 403 2.36 -20.17 23.15
CA LEU A 403 1.19 -20.99 22.86
C LEU A 403 1.18 -22.29 23.67
N ASP A 404 -0.01 -22.69 24.07
CA ASP A 404 -0.36 -24.02 24.57
C ASP A 404 -1.36 -24.70 23.62
N PHE A 405 -1.66 -25.98 23.85
CA PHE A 405 -2.52 -26.77 22.96
C PHE A 405 -3.90 -26.13 22.75
N ASP A 406 -4.47 -25.50 23.77
CA ASP A 406 -5.78 -24.86 23.66
C ASP A 406 -5.65 -23.57 22.83
N SER A 407 -4.71 -22.69 23.16
CA SER A 407 -4.52 -21.40 22.49
C SER A 407 -4.03 -21.50 21.04
N TRP A 408 -3.39 -22.60 20.63
CA TRP A 408 -3.08 -22.86 19.21
C TRP A 408 -4.35 -22.99 18.34
N ASN A 409 -5.42 -23.55 18.92
CA ASN A 409 -6.65 -23.85 18.19
C ASN A 409 -7.74 -22.79 18.37
N ASP A 410 -7.50 -21.84 19.27
CA ASP A 410 -8.35 -20.69 19.50
C ASP A 410 -7.88 -19.46 18.68
N ASP A 411 -8.52 -18.31 18.94
CA ASP A 411 -8.25 -17.05 18.25
C ASP A 411 -6.78 -16.61 18.35
N LYS A 412 -6.05 -16.99 19.41
CA LYS A 412 -4.64 -16.62 19.59
C LYS A 412 -3.75 -17.24 18.51
N GLY A 413 -3.87 -18.54 18.27
CA GLY A 413 -3.15 -19.25 17.22
C GLY A 413 -3.52 -18.74 15.83
N ALA A 414 -4.82 -18.53 15.58
CA ALA A 414 -5.31 -17.95 14.32
C ALA A 414 -4.74 -16.54 14.06
N GLN A 415 -4.71 -15.68 15.08
CA GLN A 415 -4.13 -14.34 14.98
C GLN A 415 -2.63 -14.38 14.69
N LEU A 416 -1.87 -15.29 15.34
CA LEU A 416 -0.44 -15.43 15.10
C LEU A 416 -0.16 -15.87 13.65
N ILE A 417 -0.91 -16.86 13.15
CA ILE A 417 -0.82 -17.31 11.77
C ILE A 417 -1.11 -16.14 10.81
N GLU A 418 -2.24 -15.44 11.01
CA GLU A 418 -2.64 -14.31 10.15
C GLU A 418 -1.58 -13.21 10.12
N SER A 419 -1.05 -12.82 11.29
CA SER A 419 -0.04 -11.77 11.43
C SER A 419 1.26 -12.14 10.69
N SER A 420 1.59 -13.43 10.64
CA SER A 420 2.80 -13.92 9.99
C SER A 420 2.73 -14.00 8.46
N ARG A 421 1.53 -14.02 7.87
CA ARG A 421 1.35 -14.38 6.44
C ARG A 421 2.21 -13.53 5.52
N LEU A 422 2.19 -12.20 5.70
CA LEU A 422 2.95 -11.27 4.86
C LEU A 422 4.47 -11.47 4.97
N PHE A 423 4.96 -11.87 6.14
CA PHE A 423 6.38 -12.08 6.42
C PHE A 423 6.90 -13.43 5.89
N ASN A 424 5.98 -14.37 5.65
CA ASN A 424 6.25 -15.68 5.06
C ASN A 424 6.11 -15.70 3.52
N MET A 425 5.76 -14.59 2.88
CA MET A 425 5.59 -14.53 1.42
C MET A 425 6.93 -14.53 0.68
N ASN A 426 7.10 -15.49 -0.22
CA ASN A 426 7.99 -15.47 -1.41
C ASN A 426 9.51 -15.28 -1.23
N SER A 427 10.09 -15.20 -0.02
CA SER A 427 11.55 -15.10 0.08
C SER A 427 12.23 -16.48 0.01
N GLN A 428 13.13 -16.65 -0.97
CA GLN A 428 14.11 -17.73 -0.95
C GLN A 428 15.23 -17.45 0.06
N GLU A 429 15.47 -16.18 0.38
CA GLU A 429 16.52 -15.72 1.28
C GLU A 429 16.15 -15.86 2.77
N ILE A 430 17.16 -16.18 3.58
CA ILE A 430 17.08 -16.33 5.04
C ILE A 430 18.31 -15.64 5.66
N PRO A 431 18.16 -14.58 6.47
CA PRO A 431 16.92 -13.85 6.74
C PRO A 431 16.51 -12.98 5.54
N ASN A 432 15.23 -12.66 5.45
CA ASN A 432 14.72 -11.70 4.48
C ASN A 432 14.63 -10.28 5.09
N ASN A 433 14.46 -9.26 4.24
CA ASN A 433 14.35 -7.86 4.70
C ASN A 433 13.21 -7.63 5.70
N SER A 434 12.10 -8.34 5.57
CA SER A 434 10.97 -8.23 6.49
C SER A 434 11.30 -8.77 7.89
N SER A 435 12.14 -9.81 7.99
CA SER A 435 12.67 -10.31 9.27
C SER A 435 13.54 -9.26 9.97
N HIS A 436 14.32 -8.47 9.23
CA HIS A 436 15.11 -7.37 9.80
C HIS A 436 14.24 -6.28 10.44
N LEU A 437 13.05 -6.01 9.89
CA LEU A 437 12.13 -5.04 10.47
C LEU A 437 11.56 -5.55 11.81
N LEU A 438 11.17 -6.83 11.90
CA LEU A 438 10.69 -7.41 13.17
C LEU A 438 11.81 -7.57 14.21
N ALA A 439 13.03 -7.88 13.77
CA ALA A 439 14.20 -8.06 14.61
C ALA A 439 14.64 -6.77 15.32
N TYR A 440 14.39 -5.60 14.72
CA TYR A 440 15.00 -4.33 15.14
C TYR A 440 14.81 -4.00 16.62
N SER A 441 13.57 -4.10 17.12
CA SER A 441 13.26 -3.78 18.53
C SER A 441 14.01 -4.69 19.52
N ILE A 442 14.17 -5.97 19.18
CA ILE A 442 14.90 -6.95 19.99
C ILE A 442 16.40 -6.69 19.89
N ALA A 443 16.91 -6.47 18.68
CA ALA A 443 18.33 -6.24 18.41
C ALA A 443 18.87 -4.99 19.11
N MET A 444 18.03 -3.96 19.27
CA MET A 444 18.39 -2.72 19.96
C MET A 444 18.19 -2.80 21.49
N SER A 445 17.56 -3.87 22.01
CA SER A 445 17.27 -4.01 23.45
C SER A 445 18.54 -4.18 24.30
N ASN A 446 18.40 -4.07 25.62
CA ASN A 446 19.52 -4.24 26.57
C ASN A 446 20.05 -5.69 26.64
N SER A 447 19.27 -6.68 26.22
CA SER A 447 19.65 -8.10 26.27
C SER A 447 19.09 -8.87 25.08
N PRO A 448 19.58 -8.60 23.84
CA PRO A 448 19.01 -9.16 22.63
C PRO A 448 19.06 -10.70 22.60
N SER A 449 20.15 -11.29 23.06
CA SER A 449 20.35 -12.76 23.09
C SER A 449 19.28 -13.43 23.96
N SER A 450 19.10 -12.93 25.18
CA SER A 450 18.12 -13.44 26.16
C SER A 450 16.69 -13.29 25.67
N ASN A 451 16.38 -12.17 25.02
CA ASN A 451 15.06 -11.91 24.45
C ASN A 451 14.72 -12.88 23.30
N TRP A 452 15.66 -13.16 22.40
CA TRP A 452 15.45 -14.16 21.37
C TRP A 452 15.35 -15.58 21.93
N ILE A 453 16.17 -15.94 22.92
CA ILE A 453 16.07 -17.24 23.61
C ILE A 453 14.69 -17.40 24.26
N LYS A 454 14.14 -16.34 24.88
CA LYS A 454 12.77 -16.36 25.41
C LYS A 454 11.74 -16.60 24.30
N LEU A 455 11.86 -15.91 23.17
CA LEU A 455 11.00 -16.12 22.00
C LEU A 455 11.08 -17.57 21.50
N TRP A 456 12.28 -18.12 21.32
CA TRP A 456 12.46 -19.51 20.92
C TRP A 456 11.85 -20.49 21.93
N ASN A 457 11.99 -20.24 23.23
CA ASN A 457 11.37 -21.08 24.24
C ASN A 457 9.84 -21.03 24.17
N ASN A 458 9.26 -19.88 23.83
CA ASN A 458 7.81 -19.71 23.64
C ASN A 458 7.28 -20.54 22.45
N THR A 459 8.10 -20.84 21.43
CA THR A 459 7.69 -21.68 20.29
C THR A 459 7.70 -23.19 20.56
N ARG A 460 7.82 -23.62 21.83
CA ARG A 460 7.89 -25.04 22.22
C ARG A 460 6.76 -25.88 21.64
N LEU A 461 5.51 -25.45 21.78
CA LEU A 461 4.36 -26.19 21.25
C LEU A 461 4.46 -26.39 19.74
N LEU A 462 4.88 -25.35 19.00
CA LEU A 462 5.03 -25.44 17.55
C LEU A 462 6.05 -26.51 17.17
N ARG A 463 7.16 -26.63 17.94
CA ARG A 463 8.16 -27.68 17.71
C ARG A 463 7.60 -29.07 18.01
N GLU A 464 6.80 -29.22 19.07
CA GLU A 464 6.09 -30.47 19.36
C GLU A 464 5.11 -30.84 18.21
N ILE A 465 4.41 -29.86 17.62
CA ILE A 465 3.55 -30.07 16.43
C ILE A 465 4.37 -30.47 15.20
N VAL A 466 5.58 -29.95 15.02
CA VAL A 466 6.46 -30.36 13.91
C VAL A 466 6.96 -31.79 14.10
N GLU A 467 7.36 -32.17 15.31
CA GLU A 467 7.89 -33.52 15.61
C GLU A 467 6.79 -34.59 15.55
N TYR A 468 5.63 -34.32 16.15
CA TYR A 468 4.58 -35.33 16.37
C TYR A 468 3.36 -35.17 15.47
N GLY A 469 3.23 -34.05 14.76
CA GLY A 469 2.06 -33.70 13.94
C GLY A 469 1.00 -32.91 14.71
N ASP A 470 0.14 -32.18 13.98
CA ASP A 470 -1.04 -31.53 14.57
C ASP A 470 -2.17 -32.56 14.76
N PHE A 471 -2.83 -32.54 15.93
CA PHE A 471 -3.97 -33.40 16.21
C PHE A 471 -5.21 -33.05 15.39
N GLN A 472 -5.30 -31.82 14.87
CA GLN A 472 -6.38 -31.38 13.99
C GLN A 472 -6.18 -31.78 12.53
N ASP A 473 -5.00 -32.27 12.14
CA ASP A 473 -4.74 -32.66 10.76
C ASP A 473 -5.65 -33.84 10.38
N SER A 474 -6.64 -33.54 9.54
CA SER A 474 -7.61 -34.51 9.07
C SER A 474 -7.05 -35.35 7.92
N ARG A 475 -7.77 -36.40 7.52
CA ARG A 475 -7.40 -37.17 6.30
C ARG A 475 -7.48 -36.34 5.02
N VAL A 476 -8.25 -35.24 5.02
CA VAL A 476 -8.53 -34.38 3.87
C VAL A 476 -7.50 -33.25 3.78
N ASP A 477 -7.26 -32.54 4.88
CA ASP A 477 -6.22 -31.51 5.00
C ASP A 477 -5.05 -32.06 5.82
N ARG A 478 -4.31 -33.00 5.24
CA ARG A 478 -3.11 -33.56 5.88
C ARG A 478 -2.03 -32.48 5.96
N TYR A 479 -1.49 -32.27 7.15
CA TYR A 479 -0.34 -31.41 7.44
C TYR A 479 -0.61 -29.90 7.41
N LYS A 480 -1.87 -29.44 7.49
CA LYS A 480 -2.15 -28.00 7.50
C LYS A 480 -1.55 -27.35 8.74
N GLY A 481 -1.84 -27.91 9.91
CA GLY A 481 -1.32 -27.41 11.19
C GLY A 481 0.19 -27.48 11.26
N SER A 482 0.77 -28.63 10.88
CA SER A 482 2.22 -28.80 10.82
C SER A 482 2.91 -27.83 9.83
N THR A 483 2.27 -27.50 8.70
CA THR A 483 2.81 -26.52 7.73
C THR A 483 2.80 -25.10 8.28
N GLU A 484 1.76 -24.70 9.01
CA GLU A 484 1.73 -23.37 9.63
C GLU A 484 2.72 -23.28 10.80
N ALA A 485 2.82 -24.32 11.62
CA ALA A 485 3.79 -24.39 12.71
C ALA A 485 5.24 -24.27 12.21
N ILE A 486 5.62 -25.00 11.16
CA ILE A 486 6.98 -24.95 10.63
C ILE A 486 7.33 -23.60 10.01
N ARG A 487 6.38 -22.95 9.32
CA ARG A 487 6.56 -21.60 8.77
C ARG A 487 6.79 -20.58 9.87
N LEU A 488 6.00 -20.64 10.94
CA LEU A 488 6.16 -19.78 12.11
C LEU A 488 7.52 -19.99 12.79
N ILE A 489 7.95 -21.23 12.99
CA ILE A 489 9.27 -21.52 13.59
C ILE A 489 10.40 -20.99 12.70
N LEU A 490 10.31 -21.20 11.39
CA LEU A 490 11.31 -20.71 10.44
C LEU A 490 11.37 -19.18 10.44
N LEU A 491 10.23 -18.50 10.57
CA LEU A 491 10.19 -17.05 10.74
C LEU A 491 10.83 -16.61 12.06
N GLY A 492 10.51 -17.25 13.18
CA GLY A 492 11.14 -16.97 14.48
C GLY A 492 12.66 -17.17 14.47
N PHE A 493 13.13 -18.16 13.72
CA PHE A 493 14.55 -18.37 13.47
C PHE A 493 15.17 -17.29 12.57
N SER A 494 14.47 -16.91 11.49
CA SER A 494 14.89 -15.85 10.57
C SER A 494 14.99 -14.49 11.27
N ILE A 495 14.06 -14.18 12.17
CA ILE A 495 14.14 -13.03 13.08
C ILE A 495 15.42 -13.11 13.92
N GLY A 496 15.77 -14.28 14.44
CA GLY A 496 17.00 -14.52 15.18
C GLY A 496 18.28 -14.25 14.38
N LEU A 497 18.34 -14.72 13.14
CA LEU A 497 19.45 -14.39 12.23
C LEU A 497 19.53 -12.88 11.96
N ALA A 498 18.39 -12.23 11.75
CA ALA A 498 18.34 -10.79 11.53
C ALA A 498 18.77 -9.99 12.78
N ILE A 499 18.45 -10.45 13.99
CA ILE A 499 18.97 -9.88 15.25
C ILE A 499 20.48 -10.03 15.29
N LEU A 500 21.01 -11.22 14.98
CA LEU A 500 22.45 -11.50 14.96
C LEU A 500 23.20 -10.57 14.00
N ASP A 501 22.67 -10.36 12.80
CA ASP A 501 23.26 -9.47 11.80
C ASP A 501 23.28 -8.01 12.28
N GLN A 502 22.19 -7.53 12.88
CA GLN A 502 22.12 -6.16 13.41
C GLN A 502 23.03 -5.97 14.63
N MET A 503 23.15 -6.97 15.51
CA MET A 503 24.11 -6.94 16.62
C MET A 503 25.55 -6.90 16.11
N ALA A 504 25.88 -7.70 15.11
CA ALA A 504 27.20 -7.68 14.47
C ALA A 504 27.50 -6.30 13.88
N GLN A 505 26.54 -5.67 13.19
CA GLN A 505 26.69 -4.33 12.63
C GLN A 505 26.96 -3.28 13.72
N ARG A 506 26.20 -3.30 14.83
CA ARG A 506 26.44 -2.42 15.99
C ARG A 506 27.84 -2.60 16.57
N TYR A 507 28.29 -3.85 16.72
CA TYR A 507 29.64 -4.14 17.20
C TYR A 507 30.72 -3.52 16.30
N ILE A 508 30.52 -3.57 14.98
CA ILE A 508 31.44 -3.02 13.98
C ILE A 508 31.44 -1.48 14.01
N ASP A 509 30.26 -0.86 14.06
CA ASP A 509 30.11 0.59 13.89
C ASP A 509 30.60 1.38 15.11
N ASP A 510 30.24 0.95 16.31
CA ASP A 510 30.48 1.73 17.54
C ASP A 510 30.87 0.88 18.77
N GLY A 511 30.85 -0.45 18.66
CA GLY A 511 31.21 -1.34 19.77
C GLY A 511 30.20 -1.31 20.94
N ASN A 512 28.98 -0.81 20.72
CA ASN A 512 27.97 -0.65 21.77
C ASN A 512 27.36 -1.97 22.28
N ILE A 513 27.75 -3.11 21.72
CA ILE A 513 27.31 -4.43 22.17
C ILE A 513 28.51 -5.31 22.51
N SER A 514 28.36 -6.17 23.51
CA SER A 514 29.43 -7.09 23.87
C SER A 514 29.53 -8.20 22.82
N LYS A 515 30.76 -8.63 22.56
CA LYS A 515 31.04 -9.81 21.74
C LYS A 515 30.38 -11.08 22.32
N ASP A 516 30.31 -11.18 23.65
CA ASP A 516 29.73 -12.33 24.33
C ASP A 516 28.22 -12.46 24.04
N GLU A 517 27.48 -11.35 24.00
CA GLU A 517 26.07 -11.34 23.60
C GLU A 517 25.86 -11.89 22.18
N ILE A 518 26.73 -11.50 21.24
CA ILE A 518 26.68 -11.99 19.84
C ILE A 518 26.98 -13.50 19.81
N LEU A 519 27.99 -13.94 20.55
CA LEU A 519 28.39 -15.34 20.60
C LEU A 519 27.30 -16.22 21.24
N ASP A 520 26.63 -15.73 22.28
CA ASP A 520 25.56 -16.44 22.95
C ASP A 520 24.33 -16.61 22.05
N LEU A 521 23.94 -15.56 21.32
CA LEU A 521 22.88 -15.67 20.32
C LEU A 521 23.27 -16.62 19.19
N TYR A 522 24.51 -16.54 18.68
CA TYR A 522 25.02 -17.45 17.65
C TYR A 522 24.92 -18.92 18.09
N ARG A 523 25.34 -19.24 19.32
CA ARG A 523 25.24 -20.60 19.89
C ARG A 523 23.79 -21.05 20.05
N ALA A 524 22.91 -20.16 20.49
CA ALA A 524 21.50 -20.45 20.66
C ALA A 524 20.81 -20.75 19.31
N LEU A 525 21.12 -19.96 18.27
CA LEU A 525 20.67 -20.20 16.91
C LEU A 525 21.20 -21.52 16.35
N LEU A 526 22.48 -21.82 16.54
CA LEU A 526 23.05 -23.09 16.09
C LEU A 526 22.36 -24.29 16.75
N LYS A 527 22.07 -24.19 18.05
CA LYS A 527 21.32 -25.22 18.78
C LYS A 527 19.91 -25.38 18.20
N ALA A 528 19.20 -24.28 17.95
CA ALA A 528 17.87 -24.27 17.37
C ALA A 528 17.84 -24.89 15.96
N ALA A 529 18.80 -24.54 15.09
CA ALA A 529 18.91 -25.11 13.75
C ALA A 529 19.13 -26.62 13.79
N ASN A 530 20.02 -27.10 14.67
CA ASN A 530 20.27 -28.53 14.84
C ASN A 530 19.05 -29.26 15.43
N GLU A 531 18.37 -28.69 16.43
CA GLU A 531 17.10 -29.22 16.96
C GLU A 531 16.09 -29.43 15.83
N MET A 532 15.90 -28.41 15.00
CA MET A 532 14.94 -28.48 13.88
C MET A 532 15.34 -29.49 12.81
N ARG A 533 16.64 -29.69 12.53
CA ARG A 533 17.10 -30.75 11.61
C ARG A 533 16.77 -32.16 12.10
N GLU A 534 16.76 -32.38 13.41
CA GLU A 534 16.45 -33.69 13.99
C GLU A 534 14.93 -33.96 14.01
N ILE A 535 14.11 -32.96 14.32
CA ILE A 535 12.66 -33.16 14.49
C ILE A 535 11.84 -32.94 13.20
N ASN A 536 12.35 -32.15 12.24
CA ASN A 536 11.65 -31.91 10.98
C ASN A 536 12.02 -32.95 9.91
N TYR A 537 11.12 -33.89 9.65
CA TYR A 537 11.35 -35.00 8.72
C TYR A 537 10.59 -34.88 7.39
N PHE A 538 9.82 -33.80 7.16
CA PHE A 538 8.86 -33.78 6.04
C PHE A 538 8.73 -32.47 5.25
N ILE A 539 8.64 -31.30 5.89
CA ILE A 539 8.33 -30.02 5.21
C ILE A 539 9.55 -29.10 5.25
N ASP A 540 9.90 -28.43 4.15
CA ASP A 540 10.95 -27.39 4.13
C ASP A 540 12.30 -27.82 4.77
N ILE A 541 12.69 -29.09 4.61
CA ILE A 541 13.94 -29.65 5.18
C ILE A 541 15.16 -28.90 4.63
N ASP A 542 15.13 -28.57 3.34
CA ASP A 542 16.15 -27.81 2.64
C ASP A 542 16.32 -26.39 3.22
N LYS A 543 15.25 -25.74 3.65
CA LYS A 543 15.31 -24.42 4.32
C LYS A 543 16.08 -24.47 5.64
N TRP A 544 16.00 -25.57 6.39
CA TRP A 544 16.75 -25.74 7.64
C TRP A 544 18.23 -26.07 7.41
N GLU A 545 18.55 -26.75 6.31
CA GLU A 545 19.93 -26.88 5.85
C GLU A 545 20.50 -25.51 5.44
N ASP A 546 19.73 -24.71 4.70
CA ASP A 546 20.11 -23.35 4.29
C ASP A 546 20.32 -22.43 5.51
N ALA A 547 19.46 -22.55 6.52
CA ALA A 547 19.59 -21.86 7.80
C ALA A 547 20.91 -22.20 8.52
N LEU A 548 21.26 -23.49 8.60
CA LEU A 548 22.52 -23.93 9.22
C LEU A 548 23.73 -23.47 8.41
N LEU A 549 23.68 -23.60 7.09
CA LEU A 549 24.72 -23.11 6.18
C LEU A 549 24.95 -21.61 6.36
N SER A 550 23.87 -20.83 6.45
CA SER A 550 23.89 -19.39 6.71
C SER A 550 24.63 -19.01 8.00
N LEU A 551 24.48 -19.81 9.07
CA LEU A 551 25.25 -19.63 10.31
C LEU A 551 26.74 -19.96 10.13
N ILE A 552 27.06 -21.05 9.43
CA ILE A 552 28.45 -21.46 9.16
C ILE A 552 29.18 -20.39 8.35
N ILE A 553 28.53 -19.83 7.33
CA ILE A 553 29.11 -18.76 6.50
C ILE A 553 29.28 -17.46 7.29
N ARG A 554 28.33 -17.10 8.16
CA ARG A 554 28.51 -15.96 9.10
C ARG A 554 29.69 -16.18 10.02
N ARG A 555 29.84 -17.38 10.58
CA ARG A 555 30.98 -17.73 11.43
C ARG A 555 32.29 -17.60 10.68
N LEU A 556 32.35 -18.11 9.46
CA LEU A 556 33.50 -17.98 8.57
C LEU A 556 33.85 -16.50 8.33
N HIS A 557 32.85 -15.68 8.03
CA HIS A 557 33.01 -14.25 7.74
C HIS A 557 33.50 -13.43 8.94
N TRP A 558 33.06 -13.81 10.14
CA TRP A 558 33.28 -13.05 11.38
C TRP A 558 34.42 -13.58 12.27
N GLU A 559 35.05 -14.71 11.92
CA GLU A 559 36.15 -15.30 12.69
C GLU A 559 37.51 -14.67 12.36
N SER A 560 38.26 -14.30 13.39
CA SER A 560 39.51 -13.56 13.26
C SER A 560 40.60 -14.38 12.58
N GLY A 561 41.32 -13.68 11.70
CA GLY A 561 42.33 -14.28 10.84
C GLY A 561 41.73 -15.08 9.68
N VAL A 562 40.47 -15.53 9.74
CA VAL A 562 39.78 -16.36 8.74
C VAL A 562 38.97 -15.44 7.81
N GLY A 563 38.01 -14.71 8.34
CA GLY A 563 37.11 -13.84 7.59
C GLY A 563 37.61 -12.41 7.40
N ASN A 564 36.77 -11.59 6.77
CA ASN A 564 37.05 -10.17 6.50
C ASN A 564 36.85 -9.27 7.71
N ILE A 565 36.01 -9.70 8.67
CA ILE A 565 35.63 -8.94 9.86
C ILE A 565 35.97 -9.78 11.09
N ALA A 566 36.73 -9.23 12.03
CA ALA A 566 37.16 -9.96 13.22
C ALA A 566 36.24 -9.67 14.42
N ILE A 567 35.08 -10.33 14.47
CA ILE A 567 34.17 -10.28 15.64
C ILE A 567 34.55 -11.39 16.62
N PHE A 568 34.73 -12.61 16.13
CA PHE A 568 35.08 -13.77 16.93
C PHE A 568 36.58 -14.06 16.90
N ASN A 569 37.08 -14.65 17.98
CA ASN A 569 38.41 -15.20 18.09
C ASN A 569 38.39 -16.71 17.80
N LEU A 570 39.53 -17.26 17.37
CA LEU A 570 39.70 -18.70 17.14
C LEU A 570 39.40 -19.58 18.37
N GLN A 571 39.41 -19.01 19.58
CA GLN A 571 39.09 -19.74 20.82
C GLN A 571 37.60 -19.73 21.16
N ASP A 572 36.81 -18.89 20.49
CA ASP A 572 35.37 -18.85 20.73
C ASP A 572 34.74 -20.08 20.08
N THR A 573 34.10 -20.92 20.89
CA THR A 573 33.50 -22.16 20.39
C THR A 573 32.00 -21.97 20.09
N PRO A 574 31.46 -22.67 19.07
CA PRO A 574 32.20 -23.46 18.09
C PRO A 574 32.91 -22.57 17.06
N SER A 575 34.15 -22.93 16.73
CA SER A 575 34.92 -22.30 15.65
C SER A 575 34.43 -22.74 14.28
N PHE A 576 34.83 -22.06 13.21
CA PHE A 576 34.54 -22.55 11.85
C PHE A 576 35.07 -23.97 11.62
N SER A 577 36.28 -24.27 12.12
CA SER A 577 36.86 -25.62 12.02
C SER A 577 36.00 -26.67 12.73
N ASP A 578 35.46 -26.37 13.90
CA ASP A 578 34.56 -27.29 14.63
C ASP A 578 33.30 -27.60 13.82
N LEU A 579 32.72 -26.58 13.17
CA LEU A 579 31.52 -26.72 12.35
C LEU A 579 31.77 -27.54 11.08
N VAL A 580 32.92 -27.35 10.42
CA VAL A 580 33.32 -28.17 9.27
C VAL A 580 33.55 -29.63 9.69
N LYS A 581 34.17 -29.86 10.85
CA LYS A 581 34.32 -31.23 11.40
C LYS A 581 32.95 -31.88 11.65
N GLN A 582 31.99 -31.12 12.20
CA GLN A 582 30.63 -31.59 12.42
C GLN A 582 29.87 -31.86 11.12
N SER A 583 30.06 -31.08 10.05
CA SER A 583 29.36 -31.33 8.79
C SER A 583 29.79 -32.64 8.10
N THR A 584 30.96 -33.20 8.43
CA THR A 584 31.45 -34.46 7.84
C THR A 584 30.60 -35.72 8.11
N TYR A 585 29.60 -35.64 9.00
CA TYR A 585 28.64 -36.73 9.23
C TYR A 585 27.57 -36.82 8.13
N ASP A 586 27.36 -35.74 7.38
CA ASP A 586 26.43 -35.68 6.25
C ASP A 586 27.21 -35.24 5.01
N VAL A 587 27.51 -36.20 4.13
CA VAL A 587 28.40 -36.00 2.98
C VAL A 587 27.83 -34.91 2.05
N VAL A 588 26.51 -34.87 1.83
CA VAL A 588 25.90 -33.88 0.94
C VAL A 588 26.01 -32.49 1.56
N PHE A 589 25.63 -32.36 2.84
CA PHE A 589 25.71 -31.08 3.54
C PHE A 589 27.16 -30.57 3.67
N PHE A 590 28.12 -31.46 3.95
CA PHE A 590 29.55 -31.14 3.95
C PHE A 590 29.98 -30.46 2.64
N TRP A 591 29.65 -31.07 1.50
CA TRP A 591 30.03 -30.52 0.20
C TRP A 591 29.32 -29.20 -0.12
N ARG A 592 28.09 -29.00 0.34
CA ARG A 592 27.43 -27.68 0.28
C ARG A 592 28.18 -26.61 1.08
N VAL A 593 28.70 -26.95 2.27
CA VAL A 593 29.55 -26.05 3.07
C VAL A 593 30.84 -25.71 2.32
N ILE A 594 31.50 -26.70 1.72
CA ILE A 594 32.74 -26.50 0.95
C ILE A 594 32.49 -25.60 -0.27
N GLU A 595 31.44 -25.87 -1.05
CA GLU A 595 31.07 -25.08 -2.23
C GLU A 595 30.85 -23.61 -1.89
N ASN A 596 30.06 -23.34 -0.85
CA ASN A 596 29.77 -21.98 -0.44
C ASN A 596 31.01 -21.28 0.17
N THR A 597 31.86 -22.03 0.87
CA THR A 597 33.15 -21.53 1.38
C THR A 597 34.08 -21.12 0.23
N LEU A 598 34.15 -21.93 -0.84
CA LEU A 598 34.94 -21.64 -2.04
C LEU A 598 34.42 -20.41 -2.78
N ILE A 599 33.10 -20.32 -2.99
CA ILE A 599 32.47 -19.13 -3.59
C ILE A 599 32.79 -17.87 -2.78
N TYR A 600 32.78 -17.99 -1.45
CA TYR A 600 33.02 -16.87 -0.55
C TYR A 600 34.49 -16.42 -0.52
N GLN A 601 35.43 -17.35 -0.27
CA GLN A 601 36.88 -17.11 -0.33
C GLN A 601 37.68 -18.40 -0.61
N ASN A 602 38.25 -18.51 -1.81
CA ASN A 602 39.10 -19.64 -2.22
C ASN A 602 40.27 -19.98 -1.27
N LYS A 603 40.79 -19.04 -0.48
CA LYS A 603 41.95 -19.24 0.42
C LYS A 603 41.59 -19.86 1.78
N LEU A 604 40.30 -20.09 2.05
CA LEU A 604 39.82 -20.58 3.36
C LEU A 604 39.81 -22.10 3.47
N VAL A 605 39.91 -22.81 2.34
CA VAL A 605 39.99 -24.28 2.34
C VAL A 605 41.27 -24.79 3.00
N ASP A 606 42.38 -24.03 2.91
CA ASP A 606 43.67 -24.34 3.56
C ASP A 606 43.58 -24.40 5.10
N ARG A 607 42.47 -23.96 5.68
CA ARG A 607 42.22 -23.92 7.13
C ARG A 607 41.30 -25.03 7.63
N ILE A 608 40.84 -25.88 6.72
CA ILE A 608 40.06 -27.06 7.06
C ILE A 608 41.02 -28.13 7.57
N ASP A 609 41.11 -28.23 8.90
CA ASP A 609 41.91 -29.22 9.61
C ASP A 609 41.17 -30.58 9.65
N LEU A 610 41.26 -31.34 8.56
CA LEU A 610 40.73 -32.70 8.47
C LEU A 610 41.86 -33.70 8.15
N PRO A 611 41.84 -34.92 8.72
CA PRO A 611 42.79 -35.96 8.34
C PRO A 611 42.67 -36.31 6.85
N GLN A 612 43.81 -36.47 6.16
CA GLN A 612 43.85 -36.75 4.71
C GLN A 612 42.99 -37.96 4.32
N GLN A 613 42.98 -39.02 5.13
CA GLN A 613 42.13 -40.20 4.89
C GLN A 613 40.64 -39.85 4.90
N LYS A 614 40.20 -38.99 5.83
CA LYS A 614 38.79 -38.58 5.93
C LYS A 614 38.36 -37.75 4.72
N ILE A 615 39.27 -36.96 4.16
CA ILE A 615 39.04 -36.21 2.92
C ILE A 615 38.85 -37.17 1.74
N ILE A 616 39.73 -38.15 1.59
CA ILE A 616 39.62 -39.19 0.56
C ILE A 616 38.27 -39.92 0.65
N ASP A 617 37.86 -40.29 1.87
CA ASP A 617 36.58 -40.97 2.11
C ASP A 617 35.40 -40.08 1.67
N LEU A 618 35.39 -38.79 2.04
CA LEU A 618 34.34 -37.83 1.68
C LEU A 618 34.23 -37.56 0.17
N VAL A 619 35.36 -37.57 -0.56
CA VAL A 619 35.40 -37.45 -2.02
C VAL A 619 34.80 -38.71 -2.67
N ASN A 620 35.23 -39.89 -2.24
CA ASN A 620 34.69 -41.15 -2.76
C ASN A 620 33.18 -41.27 -2.49
N ASP A 621 32.75 -40.92 -1.28
CA ASP A 621 31.35 -40.98 -0.89
C ASP A 621 30.48 -40.04 -1.73
N ILE A 622 30.96 -38.82 -2.04
CA ILE A 622 30.17 -37.90 -2.86
C ILE A 622 30.14 -38.28 -4.34
N GLU A 623 31.23 -38.85 -4.87
CA GLU A 623 31.24 -39.41 -6.22
C GLU A 623 30.24 -40.57 -6.34
N LEU A 624 30.14 -41.42 -5.30
CA LEU A 624 29.14 -42.48 -5.24
C LEU A 624 27.70 -41.93 -5.20
N VAL A 625 27.43 -40.92 -4.36
CA VAL A 625 26.10 -40.28 -4.25
C VAL A 625 25.70 -39.61 -5.56
N LYS A 626 26.65 -38.90 -6.19
CA LYS A 626 26.45 -38.25 -7.49
C LYS A 626 26.15 -39.25 -8.59
N ASN A 627 26.95 -40.33 -8.68
CA ASN A 627 26.72 -41.43 -9.63
C ASN A 627 25.38 -42.14 -9.43
N ALA A 628 24.86 -42.17 -8.20
CA ALA A 628 23.56 -42.76 -7.89
C ALA A 628 22.37 -41.86 -8.29
N SER A 629 22.50 -40.52 -8.22
CA SER A 629 21.42 -39.59 -8.60
C SER A 629 21.88 -38.15 -8.89
N ASP A 630 22.46 -37.93 -10.07
CA ASP A 630 22.92 -36.61 -10.57
C ASP A 630 21.84 -35.50 -10.54
N LYS A 631 20.55 -35.87 -10.66
CA LYS A 631 19.45 -34.89 -10.64
C LYS A 631 19.03 -34.47 -9.23
N LYS A 632 19.24 -35.32 -8.22
CA LYS A 632 18.79 -35.09 -6.84
C LYS A 632 19.83 -34.35 -5.99
N PHE A 633 21.11 -34.62 -6.23
CA PHE A 633 22.22 -34.01 -5.50
C PHE A 633 23.08 -33.18 -6.47
N ARG A 634 22.66 -31.93 -6.72
CA ARG A 634 23.41 -31.01 -7.60
C ARG A 634 24.64 -30.51 -6.86
N ILE A 635 25.79 -31.14 -7.13
CA ILE A 635 27.08 -30.78 -6.53
C ILE A 635 28.02 -30.38 -7.68
N ASN A 636 28.68 -29.24 -7.52
CA ASN A 636 29.61 -28.67 -8.47
C ASN A 636 30.92 -29.46 -8.48
N SER A 637 31.13 -30.25 -9.53
CA SER A 637 32.36 -31.04 -9.73
C SER A 637 33.63 -30.20 -9.62
N LYS A 638 33.56 -28.91 -9.97
CA LYS A 638 34.71 -27.99 -9.86
C LYS A 638 35.11 -27.76 -8.39
N ALA A 639 34.14 -27.71 -7.47
CA ALA A 639 34.42 -27.57 -6.04
C ALA A 639 35.08 -28.83 -5.47
N ILE A 640 34.65 -30.02 -5.92
CA ILE A 640 35.29 -31.30 -5.56
C ILE A 640 36.74 -31.33 -6.07
N ASP A 641 36.97 -30.95 -7.33
CA ASP A 641 38.30 -30.91 -7.93
C ASP A 641 39.23 -29.89 -7.26
N GLU A 642 38.72 -28.70 -6.91
CA GLU A 642 39.50 -27.66 -6.24
C GLU A 642 39.83 -28.04 -4.80
N PHE A 643 38.88 -28.61 -4.05
CA PHE A 643 39.10 -29.10 -2.69
C PHE A 643 40.10 -30.26 -2.66
N SER A 644 39.97 -31.20 -3.60
CA SER A 644 40.85 -32.39 -3.69
C SER A 644 42.29 -32.06 -4.09
N LYS A 645 42.54 -30.90 -4.73
CA LYS A 645 43.90 -30.46 -5.12
C LYS A 645 44.71 -29.84 -3.97
N LEU A 646 44.07 -29.55 -2.85
CA LEU A 646 44.69 -28.90 -1.70
C LEU A 646 45.32 -29.90 -0.70
N PHE A 647 45.13 -31.20 -0.93
CA PHE A 647 45.61 -32.33 -0.12
C PHE A 647 46.10 -33.48 -0.99
#